data_AF-A0AAN9AXD3-F1
#
_entry.id   AF-A0AAN9AXD3-F1
#
_cell.length_a   1.000
_cell.length_b   1.000
_cell.length_c   1.000
_cell.angle_alpha   90.00
_cell.angle_beta   90.00
_cell.angle_gamma   90.00
#
_symmetry.space_group_name_H-M   'P 1'
#
loop_
_entity.id
_entity.type
_entity.pdbx_description
1 polymer ?
#
loop_
_entity_poly.entity_id
_entity_poly.type
_entity_poly.pdbx_seq_one_letter_code
_entity_poly.pdbx_strand_id
1 'polypeptide(L)'
;MMVIICSVHIDQFTGQWYSIGDSGSKDWPHTTPVGSATYHFASTNDSTLAMLYSPQSNGECQPTQLRLLRAVGESGTFIFTFNNTQEPYPVPEEIDLTIGTHEIQIALMKVVWLDDDFAVTYWCLDAASGDPWCQHRAAVSVLSRHQRGGEVASLPLYLRSVVADVCASSQNFSNIGGEPCEIPSSLVSAVENDSTEISASFSVIQCAEQFIPTAADFNMEQFSGVWHTVSQTQHRWGNNTWQSLVRSVVVQDDGSAVMAFTGRPPSENHCMPMEVKGLNLTDQMGQWTYTEGSDTVSVKVMWTDYNSSAVLYTCWGQVREDGLCNTADLQVEFLSRTTELANEAEEVLQGKLTGLCVAQKDMVNVTTGLCQITKDLELLVGSGSDDNTETLTSCKVKDIPLEQNFTIVQMTGIWYEISRTRFTFNTMESVISVYHYNPEKDYMDGLFIGTLHDQCQSPLKSTTKKKFPEGSDAIIEGRIQAGESIFPWITFNIMYFDGEFMLHMACYLENEDGTCPRDKMEITLLGRSRRLDKQMEDRLEGLLKSVCLTPDDMVPTKEIVDCMPVLIGPEEDSHDLPDTSSCQLTDIPVVEELNVDDLLGTWYGLGSVDYGMKEEGPGFVVAISRRTASTLQWRQWNIREGSCQAEKTIYMKAACTGSNTGDYISTRSSSFMLQWTTVKFLRFTGDLLLVYKCMQETDQGACRPEGIRVDLLGRSSSASLDDMIPLLSTLPAVCLKPENLKAVTSSSECDHLASEVVPMIETSPCAVDSLPAVNVDIEKISGLWYATAHSRDVMLPLQNTVLVYKALPDNQLTMYLTAIDPSGKCLGPMQGRMRQRCRDNPGPEIMGRLKFPGIWSWAPWRVVHADYNRSLIGLSCMDEQPDGSCSDQGIKIHFLSREPHPGPGLRVHLYNLLTSLGCFNHLPMEDDYHEGPSCKHKLEDLLLAPGASTSS
;
A
#
# COMPACT_ATOMS: atom_id res chain seq x y z
N MET A 1 7.25 -15.64 -17.02
CA MET A 1 8.65 -16.04 -16.72
C MET A 1 9.21 -16.70 -17.98
N MET A 2 10.18 -16.08 -18.65
CA MET A 2 10.72 -16.56 -19.93
C MET A 2 12.14 -17.09 -19.66
N VAL A 3 12.36 -18.39 -19.83
CA VAL A 3 13.69 -19.01 -19.70
C VAL A 3 14.37 -18.96 -21.07
N ILE A 4 15.46 -18.20 -21.19
CA ILE A 4 16.29 -18.12 -22.40
C ILE A 4 17.42 -19.14 -22.26
N ILE A 5 17.55 -20.07 -23.23
CA ILE A 5 18.63 -21.06 -23.30
C ILE A 5 19.48 -20.74 -24.53
N CYS A 6 20.78 -20.53 -24.35
CA CYS A 6 21.75 -20.32 -25.44
C CYS A 6 22.61 -21.58 -25.62
N SER A 7 22.79 -22.06 -26.86
CA SER A 7 23.67 -23.19 -27.19
C SER A 7 24.64 -22.87 -28.33
N VAL A 8 25.89 -23.33 -28.22
CA VAL A 8 26.89 -23.36 -29.30
C VAL A 8 27.67 -24.68 -29.20
N HIS A 9 27.89 -25.36 -30.33
CA HIS A 9 28.51 -26.69 -30.44
C HIS A 9 29.92 -26.61 -31.04
N ILE A 10 30.95 -27.15 -30.36
CA ILE A 10 32.27 -27.51 -30.94
C ILE A 10 32.84 -28.73 -30.18
N ASP A 11 33.39 -29.71 -30.91
CA ASP A 11 33.68 -31.09 -30.46
C ASP A 11 35.10 -31.38 -29.91
N GLN A 12 35.16 -32.51 -29.17
CA GLN A 12 36.30 -33.34 -28.76
C GLN A 12 37.01 -33.01 -27.42
N PHE A 13 36.25 -32.73 -26.34
CA PHE A 13 36.49 -33.15 -24.94
C PHE A 13 35.35 -32.62 -24.02
N THR A 14 34.09 -32.70 -24.47
CA THR A 14 32.99 -31.89 -23.92
C THR A 14 31.89 -32.75 -23.31
N GLY A 15 31.63 -32.54 -22.02
CA GLY A 15 30.39 -32.94 -21.33
C GLY A 15 30.02 -31.86 -20.32
N GLN A 16 28.72 -31.59 -20.14
CA GLN A 16 28.25 -30.67 -19.08
C GLN A 16 28.40 -31.36 -17.73
N TRP A 17 29.02 -30.68 -16.78
CA TRP A 17 29.18 -31.15 -15.40
C TRP A 17 28.43 -30.21 -14.48
N TYR A 18 27.68 -30.78 -13.53
CA TYR A 18 26.84 -30.04 -12.59
C TYR A 18 27.47 -30.08 -11.20
N SER A 19 27.54 -28.92 -10.54
CA SER A 19 28.01 -28.79 -9.15
C SER A 19 26.89 -29.09 -8.17
N ILE A 20 27.19 -29.88 -7.13
CA ILE A 20 26.30 -30.14 -6.01
C ILE A 20 27.05 -29.72 -4.73
N GLY A 21 26.61 -28.64 -4.08
CA GLY A 21 27.15 -28.18 -2.79
C GLY A 21 26.78 -26.74 -2.42
N ASP A 22 26.48 -26.52 -1.14
CA ASP A 22 26.24 -25.21 -0.51
C ASP A 22 27.44 -24.78 0.35
N SER A 23 27.79 -23.49 0.35
CA SER A 23 28.95 -22.98 1.09
C SER A 23 28.53 -22.46 2.47
N GLY A 24 28.74 -23.26 3.51
CA GLY A 24 28.54 -22.85 4.90
C GLY A 24 29.58 -21.83 5.36
N SER A 25 29.24 -20.53 5.30
CA SER A 25 30.00 -19.46 5.95
C SER A 25 29.02 -18.54 6.70
N LYS A 26 28.87 -18.74 8.02
CA LYS A 26 28.19 -17.81 8.92
C LYS A 26 29.15 -16.69 9.27
N ASP A 27 29.12 -15.62 8.49
CA ASP A 27 29.40 -14.23 8.88
C ASP A 27 29.32 -13.40 7.58
N TRP A 28 28.71 -12.22 7.66
CA TRP A 28 28.32 -11.23 6.63
C TRP A 28 26.79 -11.09 6.44
N PRO A 29 26.21 -9.90 6.67
CA PRO A 29 24.82 -9.61 6.35
C PRO A 29 24.71 -9.20 4.87
N HIS A 30 23.64 -9.67 4.21
CA HIS A 30 23.31 -9.58 2.77
C HIS A 30 23.77 -10.76 1.92
N THR A 31 22.93 -11.80 1.86
CA THR A 31 22.97 -12.86 0.86
C THR A 31 21.96 -12.56 -0.26
N THR A 32 22.45 -12.35 -1.48
CA THR A 32 21.68 -12.57 -2.72
C THR A 32 21.89 -14.01 -3.18
N PRO A 33 20.87 -14.71 -3.72
CA PRO A 33 21.01 -16.10 -4.15
C PRO A 33 21.94 -16.21 -5.35
N VAL A 34 22.93 -17.11 -5.27
CA VAL A 34 23.84 -17.43 -6.37
C VAL A 34 23.10 -18.34 -7.37
N GLY A 35 22.95 -17.90 -8.61
CA GLY A 35 22.38 -18.70 -9.69
C GLY A 35 23.28 -19.85 -10.12
N SER A 36 22.70 -20.88 -10.74
CA SER A 36 23.41 -22.05 -11.26
C SER A 36 24.51 -21.67 -12.27
N ALA A 37 25.75 -22.04 -11.98
CA ALA A 37 26.87 -21.87 -12.91
C ALA A 37 27.03 -23.13 -13.79
N THR A 38 27.18 -22.93 -15.10
CA THR A 38 27.49 -24.01 -16.06
C THR A 38 28.96 -23.91 -16.45
N TYR A 39 29.72 -25.00 -16.31
CA TYR A 39 31.15 -25.02 -16.61
C TYR A 39 31.41 -25.67 -17.98
N HIS A 40 32.19 -25.01 -18.83
CA HIS A 40 32.67 -25.55 -20.10
C HIS A 40 34.21 -25.61 -20.09
N PHE A 41 34.75 -26.80 -20.33
CA PHE A 41 36.20 -27.01 -20.47
C PHE A 41 36.54 -27.21 -21.94
N ALA A 42 37.48 -26.43 -22.48
CA ALA A 42 38.02 -26.60 -23.82
C ALA A 42 39.53 -26.89 -23.76
N SER A 43 39.95 -27.97 -24.42
CA SER A 43 41.36 -28.30 -24.62
C SER A 43 41.79 -27.84 -26.02
N THR A 44 42.87 -27.09 -26.10
CA THR A 44 43.67 -26.99 -27.33
C THR A 44 45.06 -27.51 -27.02
N ASN A 45 45.72 -28.13 -28.01
CA ASN A 45 46.87 -29.03 -27.82
C ASN A 45 48.08 -28.48 -27.03
N ASP A 46 48.11 -27.21 -26.62
CA ASP A 46 49.14 -26.66 -25.72
C ASP A 46 48.60 -25.71 -24.61
N SER A 47 47.28 -25.60 -24.43
CA SER A 47 46.68 -24.89 -23.28
C SER A 47 45.18 -25.19 -23.12
N THR A 48 44.74 -25.48 -21.89
CA THR A 48 43.33 -25.61 -21.51
C THR A 48 42.75 -24.23 -21.16
N LEU A 49 41.66 -23.83 -21.81
CA LEU A 49 40.95 -22.58 -21.50
C LEU A 49 39.60 -22.93 -20.83
N ALA A 50 39.33 -22.36 -19.67
CA ALA A 50 38.02 -22.44 -19.01
C ALA A 50 37.34 -21.06 -19.11
N MET A 51 36.09 -21.02 -19.57
CA MET A 51 35.28 -19.79 -19.62
C MET A 51 34.10 -19.91 -18.66
N LEU A 52 33.90 -18.85 -17.86
CA LEU A 52 32.77 -18.67 -16.97
C LEU A 52 31.81 -17.63 -17.56
N TYR A 53 30.52 -17.93 -17.54
CA TYR A 53 29.45 -16.99 -17.89
C TYR A 53 28.65 -16.67 -16.64
N SER A 54 28.41 -15.37 -16.41
CA SER A 54 27.57 -14.88 -15.31
C SER A 54 26.38 -14.11 -15.89
N PRO A 55 25.14 -14.38 -15.44
CA PRO A 55 23.98 -13.60 -15.85
C PRO A 55 23.91 -12.29 -15.06
N GLN A 56 23.68 -11.17 -15.77
CA GLN A 56 23.40 -9.88 -15.15
C GLN A 56 21.90 -9.60 -15.06
N SER A 57 21.51 -8.64 -14.22
CA SER A 57 20.12 -8.25 -13.91
C SER A 57 19.30 -7.77 -15.12
N ASN A 58 19.95 -7.53 -16.26
CA ASN A 58 19.33 -7.12 -17.52
C ASN A 58 19.20 -8.25 -18.57
N GLY A 59 19.59 -9.49 -18.25
CA GLY A 59 19.40 -10.64 -19.13
C GLY A 59 20.46 -10.86 -20.22
N GLU A 60 21.55 -10.09 -20.24
CA GLU A 60 22.70 -10.33 -21.14
C GLU A 60 23.80 -11.15 -20.45
N CYS A 61 24.41 -12.08 -21.20
CA CYS A 61 25.54 -12.88 -20.75
C CYS A 61 26.86 -12.26 -21.22
N GLN A 62 27.77 -11.90 -20.29
CA GLN A 62 29.15 -11.54 -20.64
C GLN A 62 30.16 -12.59 -20.16
N PRO A 63 31.22 -12.87 -20.95
CA PRO A 63 32.26 -13.83 -20.58
C PRO A 63 33.30 -13.21 -19.62
N THR A 64 33.59 -13.90 -18.52
CA THR A 64 34.74 -13.56 -17.65
C THR A 64 35.94 -14.42 -18.05
N GLN A 65 37.05 -13.81 -18.46
CA GLN A 65 38.24 -14.53 -18.90
C GLN A 65 39.09 -15.02 -17.71
N LEU A 66 39.24 -16.34 -17.56
CA LEU A 66 40.24 -16.97 -16.69
C LEU A 66 41.49 -17.30 -17.50
N ARG A 67 42.67 -16.96 -16.95
CA ARG A 67 43.97 -17.29 -17.57
C ARG A 67 44.67 -18.38 -16.74
N LEU A 68 44.83 -19.57 -17.33
CA LEU A 68 45.63 -20.65 -16.76
C LEU A 68 47.11 -20.26 -16.82
N LEU A 69 47.79 -20.24 -15.67
CA LEU A 69 49.21 -19.84 -15.63
C LEU A 69 50.16 -21.02 -15.88
N ARG A 70 49.87 -22.21 -15.32
CA ARG A 70 50.71 -23.40 -15.47
C ARG A 70 49.99 -24.69 -15.04
N ALA A 71 50.19 -25.78 -15.77
CA ALA A 71 49.95 -27.14 -15.30
C ALA A 71 51.27 -27.70 -14.72
N VAL A 72 51.23 -28.25 -13.51
CA VAL A 72 52.45 -28.75 -12.84
C VAL A 72 52.36 -30.26 -12.63
N GLY A 73 53.08 -31.01 -13.46
CA GLY A 73 53.33 -32.45 -13.30
C GLY A 73 52.18 -33.39 -13.67
N GLU A 74 52.47 -34.70 -13.66
CA GLU A 74 51.51 -35.80 -13.96
C GLU A 74 50.40 -35.95 -12.91
N SER A 75 50.41 -35.16 -11.83
CA SER A 75 49.49 -35.25 -10.69
C SER A 75 48.24 -34.35 -10.78
N GLY A 76 47.89 -33.85 -11.97
CA GLY A 76 46.61 -33.17 -12.22
C GLY A 76 46.37 -31.88 -11.41
N THR A 77 47.42 -31.10 -11.14
CA THR A 77 47.34 -29.87 -10.34
C THR A 77 47.35 -28.62 -11.22
N PHE A 78 46.38 -27.73 -11.01
CA PHE A 78 46.16 -26.53 -11.84
C PHE A 78 46.21 -25.25 -10.99
N ILE A 79 46.83 -24.19 -11.54
CA ILE A 79 46.96 -22.86 -10.90
C ILE A 79 46.28 -21.80 -11.76
N PHE A 80 45.36 -21.04 -11.15
CA PHE A 80 44.59 -19.99 -11.80
C PHE A 80 44.83 -18.62 -11.14
N THR A 81 44.67 -17.54 -11.92
CA THR A 81 44.63 -16.15 -11.42
C THR A 81 43.41 -15.42 -11.96
N PHE A 82 42.82 -14.58 -11.11
CA PHE A 82 41.71 -13.69 -11.45
C PHE A 82 42.23 -12.30 -11.79
N ASN A 83 41.72 -11.67 -12.84
CA ASN A 83 42.03 -10.28 -13.16
C ASN A 83 40.71 -9.54 -13.43
N ASN A 84 40.40 -8.53 -12.61
CA ASN A 84 39.17 -7.76 -12.73
C ASN A 84 39.53 -6.33 -13.18
N THR A 85 39.49 -6.07 -14.48
CA THR A 85 39.69 -4.73 -15.04
C THR A 85 38.56 -4.41 -16.01
N GLN A 86 37.68 -3.48 -15.65
CA GLN A 86 36.86 -2.73 -16.61
C GLN A 86 37.63 -1.49 -17.07
N GLU A 87 37.63 -1.22 -18.37
CA GLU A 87 38.25 -0.03 -18.98
C GLU A 87 37.52 1.27 -18.58
N PRO A 88 38.22 2.40 -18.38
CA PRO A 88 37.59 3.70 -18.19
C PRO A 88 37.46 4.48 -19.52
N TYR A 89 36.28 5.03 -19.81
CA TYR A 89 36.08 6.08 -20.83
C TYR A 89 36.57 7.45 -20.31
N PRO A 90 36.94 8.41 -21.19
CA PRO A 90 37.78 9.54 -20.82
C PRO A 90 36.98 10.74 -20.31
N VAL A 91 37.47 11.34 -19.22
CA VAL A 91 37.14 12.71 -18.81
C VAL A 91 38.48 13.46 -18.64
N PRO A 92 38.64 14.68 -19.19
CA PRO A 92 39.92 15.38 -19.15
C PRO A 92 40.16 16.06 -17.79
N GLU A 93 41.42 15.93 -17.35
CA GLU A 93 42.20 16.78 -16.44
C GLU A 93 41.76 16.92 -14.95
N GLU A 94 42.49 16.14 -14.15
CA GLU A 94 43.30 16.57 -13.01
C GLU A 94 42.62 16.75 -11.63
N ILE A 95 42.50 15.64 -10.87
CA ILE A 95 42.62 15.62 -9.39
C ILE A 95 43.34 14.33 -8.95
N ASP A 96 44.47 14.49 -8.25
CA ASP A 96 45.27 13.46 -7.58
C ASP A 96 44.49 12.72 -6.46
N LEU A 97 44.41 11.38 -6.53
CA LEU A 97 44.15 10.51 -5.38
C LEU A 97 44.90 9.17 -5.49
N THR A 98 45.54 8.79 -4.39
CA THR A 98 46.46 7.68 -4.14
C THR A 98 45.85 6.30 -4.44
N ILE A 99 46.52 5.46 -5.25
CA ILE A 99 46.12 4.07 -5.54
C ILE A 99 46.65 3.12 -4.44
N GLY A 100 45.74 2.42 -3.78
CA GLY A 100 46.02 1.29 -2.89
C GLY A 100 46.20 -0.03 -3.67
N THR A 101 47.18 -0.82 -3.27
CA THR A 101 47.57 -2.13 -3.82
C THR A 101 46.41 -3.13 -3.80
N HIS A 102 46.09 -3.73 -4.96
CA HIS A 102 45.10 -4.82 -5.06
C HIS A 102 45.79 -6.18 -4.91
N GLU A 103 45.20 -7.06 -4.10
CA GLU A 103 45.70 -8.38 -3.72
C GLU A 103 45.29 -9.43 -4.76
N ILE A 104 46.24 -10.24 -5.26
CA ILE A 104 45.98 -11.32 -6.20
C ILE A 104 45.71 -12.60 -5.40
N GLN A 105 44.47 -13.12 -5.45
CA GLN A 105 44.15 -14.43 -4.85
C GLN A 105 44.52 -15.56 -5.80
N ILE A 106 45.27 -16.54 -5.28
CA ILE A 106 45.66 -17.77 -5.99
C ILE A 106 44.89 -18.94 -5.38
N ALA A 107 44.13 -19.65 -6.22
CA ALA A 107 43.42 -20.86 -5.84
C ALA A 107 44.13 -22.09 -6.42
N LEU A 108 44.25 -23.15 -5.61
CA LEU A 108 44.85 -24.42 -6.00
C LEU A 108 43.77 -25.49 -6.05
N MET A 109 43.55 -26.09 -7.23
CA MET A 109 42.58 -27.16 -7.43
C MET A 109 43.30 -28.49 -7.69
N LYS A 110 42.87 -29.53 -6.99
CA LYS A 110 43.31 -30.91 -7.23
C LYS A 110 42.11 -31.82 -7.43
N VAL A 111 42.12 -32.58 -8.53
CA VAL A 111 41.17 -33.67 -8.74
C VAL A 111 41.66 -34.86 -7.92
N VAL A 112 40.89 -35.24 -6.91
CA VAL A 112 41.29 -36.31 -5.98
C VAL A 112 40.85 -37.66 -6.50
N TRP A 113 39.75 -37.69 -7.25
CA TRP A 113 39.22 -38.89 -7.88
C TRP A 113 38.36 -38.51 -9.10
N LEU A 114 38.43 -39.33 -10.14
CA LEU A 114 37.71 -39.14 -11.39
C LEU A 114 37.35 -40.52 -11.97
N ASP A 115 36.09 -40.73 -12.28
CA ASP A 115 35.64 -41.82 -13.14
C ASP A 115 34.80 -41.29 -14.31
N ASP A 116 34.11 -42.20 -14.99
CA ASP A 116 33.34 -41.87 -16.19
C ASP A 116 32.10 -41.00 -15.90
N ASP A 117 31.59 -41.01 -14.66
CA ASP A 117 30.30 -40.41 -14.29
C ASP A 117 30.42 -39.33 -13.19
N PHE A 118 31.51 -39.32 -12.42
CA PHE A 118 31.75 -38.46 -11.27
C PHE A 118 33.19 -37.96 -11.18
N ALA A 119 33.36 -36.73 -10.68
CA ALA A 119 34.65 -36.17 -10.31
C ALA A 119 34.59 -35.56 -8.92
N VAL A 120 35.55 -35.88 -8.06
CA VAL A 120 35.70 -35.26 -6.74
C VAL A 120 36.89 -34.32 -6.77
N THR A 121 36.60 -33.04 -6.55
CA THR A 121 37.60 -31.96 -6.59
C THR A 121 37.81 -31.36 -5.21
N TYR A 122 39.06 -31.03 -4.92
CA TYR A 122 39.48 -30.37 -3.70
C TYR A 122 40.07 -29.00 -4.06
N TRP A 123 39.56 -27.96 -3.41
CA TRP A 123 39.94 -26.57 -3.63
C TRP A 123 40.59 -25.99 -2.38
N CYS A 124 41.69 -25.28 -2.58
CA CYS A 124 42.39 -24.53 -1.55
C CYS A 124 42.45 -23.05 -1.94
N LEU A 125 41.85 -22.20 -1.10
CA LEU A 125 41.83 -20.75 -1.28
C LEU A 125 42.85 -20.15 -0.29
N ASP A 126 43.74 -19.29 -0.78
CA ASP A 126 44.93 -18.75 -0.10
C ASP A 126 46.10 -19.73 0.08
N ALA A 127 46.64 -20.23 -1.04
CA ALA A 127 47.96 -20.84 -1.05
C ALA A 127 49.04 -19.74 -1.01
N ALA A 128 49.33 -19.19 0.18
CA ALA A 128 50.53 -18.39 0.37
C ALA A 128 51.75 -19.23 -0.03
N SER A 129 52.59 -18.71 -0.93
CA SER A 129 53.64 -19.46 -1.61
C SER A 129 54.68 -20.02 -0.62
N GLY A 130 54.51 -21.25 -0.15
CA GLY A 130 55.50 -21.95 0.66
C GLY A 130 54.99 -23.04 1.60
N ASP A 131 53.69 -23.12 1.90
CA ASP A 131 53.17 -24.11 2.85
C ASP A 131 52.40 -25.24 2.12
N PRO A 132 52.82 -26.52 2.23
CA PRO A 132 52.18 -27.62 1.50
C PRO A 132 50.83 -28.09 2.06
N TRP A 133 50.29 -27.46 3.12
CA TRP A 133 49.04 -27.90 3.76
C TRP A 133 48.03 -26.75 3.92
N CYS A 134 46.81 -26.96 3.41
CA CYS A 134 45.68 -26.02 3.47
C CYS A 134 45.13 -25.93 4.90
N GLN A 135 45.66 -25.02 5.72
CA GLN A 135 45.29 -24.99 7.13
C GLN A 135 43.94 -24.31 7.42
N HIS A 136 43.37 -23.47 6.53
CA HIS A 136 42.23 -22.64 6.94
C HIS A 136 41.00 -22.56 6.01
N ARG A 137 41.08 -22.88 4.71
CA ARG A 137 39.91 -22.85 3.80
C ARG A 137 40.02 -23.89 2.69
N ALA A 138 39.34 -25.03 2.89
CA ALA A 138 39.21 -26.07 1.89
C ALA A 138 37.75 -26.29 1.52
N ALA A 139 37.47 -26.46 0.23
CA ALA A 139 36.16 -26.88 -0.26
C ALA A 139 36.29 -28.19 -1.04
N VAL A 140 35.36 -29.11 -0.83
CA VAL A 140 35.23 -30.34 -1.61
C VAL A 140 33.99 -30.20 -2.47
N SER A 141 34.12 -30.48 -3.77
CA SER A 141 32.98 -30.45 -4.69
C SER A 141 32.91 -31.75 -5.46
N VAL A 142 31.71 -32.34 -5.52
CA VAL A 142 31.41 -33.52 -6.34
C VAL A 142 30.69 -33.06 -7.60
N LEU A 143 31.24 -33.43 -8.75
CA LEU A 143 30.70 -33.13 -10.07
C LEU A 143 30.15 -34.42 -10.66
N SER A 144 28.95 -34.39 -11.25
CA SER A 144 28.36 -35.54 -11.95
C SER A 144 28.02 -35.19 -13.40
N ARG A 145 28.12 -36.20 -14.29
CA ARG A 145 27.64 -36.12 -15.68
C ARG A 145 26.16 -36.40 -15.86
N HIS A 146 25.46 -36.97 -14.87
CA HIS A 146 24.06 -37.34 -15.02
C HIS A 146 23.10 -36.20 -14.63
N GLN A 147 22.31 -35.75 -15.60
CA GLN A 147 21.28 -34.74 -15.39
C GLN A 147 19.98 -35.42 -14.89
N ARG A 148 19.91 -35.64 -13.57
CA ARG A 148 18.80 -36.27 -12.81
C ARG A 148 18.47 -37.73 -13.16
N GLY A 149 18.36 -38.55 -12.11
CA GLY A 149 17.49 -39.74 -12.10
C GLY A 149 18.03 -40.99 -12.77
N GLY A 150 19.13 -41.56 -12.24
CA GLY A 150 19.56 -42.92 -12.54
C GLY A 150 20.32 -43.52 -11.36
N GLU A 151 19.83 -44.67 -10.86
CA GLU A 151 20.35 -45.54 -9.78
C GLU A 151 21.54 -45.01 -8.95
N VAL A 152 21.24 -44.27 -7.87
CA VAL A 152 22.22 -43.84 -6.84
C VAL A 152 21.92 -44.51 -5.48
N ALA A 153 21.50 -45.77 -5.51
CA ALA A 153 21.17 -46.50 -4.27
C ALA A 153 22.40 -46.88 -3.41
N SER A 154 23.62 -46.75 -3.95
CA SER A 154 24.87 -47.18 -3.29
C SER A 154 25.77 -46.04 -2.79
N LEU A 155 25.49 -44.78 -3.15
CA LEU A 155 26.43 -43.66 -2.94
C LEU A 155 26.78 -43.35 -1.47
N PRO A 156 25.85 -43.42 -0.48
CA PRO A 156 26.20 -43.18 0.92
C PRO A 156 27.08 -44.29 1.53
N LEU A 157 26.85 -45.54 1.14
CA LEU A 157 27.69 -46.68 1.53
C LEU A 157 29.06 -46.66 0.84
N TYR A 158 29.12 -46.10 -0.36
CA TYR A 158 30.32 -45.98 -1.18
C TYR A 158 31.22 -44.80 -0.78
N LEU A 159 30.65 -43.62 -0.48
CA LEU A 159 31.38 -42.46 0.05
C LEU A 159 32.05 -42.77 1.39
N ARG A 160 31.43 -43.62 2.23
CA ARG A 160 32.08 -44.15 3.45
C ARG A 160 33.32 -45.00 3.14
N SER A 161 33.30 -45.79 2.06
CA SER A 161 34.47 -46.60 1.68
C SER A 161 35.56 -45.73 1.05
N VAL A 162 35.22 -44.75 0.22
CA VAL A 162 36.18 -43.83 -0.41
C VAL A 162 36.89 -42.95 0.62
N VAL A 163 36.18 -42.42 1.62
CA VAL A 163 36.79 -41.65 2.71
C VAL A 163 37.69 -42.54 3.58
N ALA A 164 37.30 -43.80 3.82
CA ALA A 164 38.14 -44.78 4.51
C ALA A 164 39.40 -45.15 3.70
N ASP A 165 39.28 -45.30 2.38
CA ASP A 165 40.39 -45.64 1.48
C ASP A 165 41.37 -44.46 1.29
N VAL A 166 40.87 -43.22 1.28
CA VAL A 166 41.72 -42.01 1.25
C VAL A 166 42.56 -41.92 2.54
N CYS A 167 41.97 -42.22 3.70
CA CYS A 167 42.71 -42.32 4.98
C CYS A 167 43.64 -43.54 5.05
N ALA A 168 43.30 -44.66 4.42
CA ALA A 168 44.18 -45.83 4.35
C ALA A 168 45.39 -45.60 3.42
N SER A 169 45.21 -44.87 2.32
CA SER A 169 46.30 -44.54 1.39
C SER A 169 47.30 -43.53 1.98
N SER A 170 46.86 -42.64 2.89
CA SER A 170 47.74 -41.68 3.57
C SER A 170 48.66 -42.36 4.60
N GLN A 171 48.28 -43.52 5.14
CA GLN A 171 49.16 -44.33 6.01
C GLN A 171 50.36 -44.93 5.27
N ASN A 172 50.27 -45.16 3.95
CA ASN A 172 51.41 -45.61 3.13
C ASN A 172 52.46 -44.50 2.86
N PHE A 173 52.20 -43.25 3.28
CA PHE A 173 53.16 -42.15 3.22
C PHE A 173 53.90 -41.89 4.55
N SER A 174 53.67 -42.71 5.58
CA SER A 174 54.33 -42.59 6.88
C SER A 174 55.78 -43.14 6.88
N ASN A 175 56.67 -42.44 6.18
CA ASN A 175 58.12 -42.49 6.45
C ASN A 175 58.69 -41.15 6.92
N ILE A 176 57.84 -40.17 7.26
CA ILE A 176 58.24 -38.91 7.87
C ILE A 176 57.26 -38.63 9.00
N GLY A 177 57.74 -38.62 10.23
CA GLY A 177 56.91 -38.63 11.44
C GLY A 177 55.90 -37.49 11.53
N GLY A 178 54.62 -37.85 11.46
CA GLY A 178 53.47 -36.99 11.72
C GLY A 178 52.33 -37.82 12.30
N GLU A 179 51.55 -37.24 13.20
CA GLU A 179 50.43 -37.85 13.93
C GLU A 179 49.33 -38.43 12.99
N PRO A 180 48.53 -39.41 13.46
CA PRO A 180 47.51 -40.05 12.64
C PRO A 180 46.44 -39.06 12.15
N CYS A 181 45.96 -39.30 10.93
CA CYS A 181 44.93 -38.52 10.24
C CYS A 181 43.61 -38.53 11.05
N GLU A 182 43.37 -37.52 11.89
CA GLU A 182 42.07 -37.30 12.52
C GLU A 182 41.18 -36.46 11.59
N ILE A 183 40.09 -37.06 11.11
CA ILE A 183 39.06 -36.32 10.36
C ILE A 183 38.34 -35.42 11.38
N PRO A 184 38.21 -34.10 11.11
CA PRO A 184 37.46 -33.21 12.00
C PRO A 184 36.03 -33.71 12.16
N SER A 185 35.55 -33.82 13.40
CA SER A 185 34.19 -34.26 13.73
C SER A 185 33.10 -33.43 13.05
N SER A 186 33.40 -32.18 12.69
CA SER A 186 32.53 -31.29 11.91
C SER A 186 32.22 -31.80 10.50
N LEU A 187 33.12 -32.54 9.86
CA LEU A 187 32.92 -33.09 8.51
C LEU A 187 31.98 -34.31 8.53
N VAL A 188 32.07 -35.13 9.59
CA VAL A 188 31.17 -36.29 9.79
C VAL A 188 29.74 -35.81 10.06
N SER A 189 29.59 -34.73 10.84
CA SER A 189 28.28 -34.11 11.10
C SER A 189 27.64 -33.47 9.87
N ALA A 190 28.42 -32.96 8.91
CA ALA A 190 27.90 -32.42 7.65
C ALA A 190 27.33 -33.52 6.74
N VAL A 191 28.00 -34.69 6.68
CA VAL A 191 27.53 -35.85 5.89
C VAL A 191 26.29 -36.49 6.51
N GLU A 192 26.13 -36.46 7.84
CA GLU A 192 24.91 -36.95 8.50
C GLU A 192 23.70 -36.03 8.27
N ASN A 193 23.90 -34.72 8.18
CA ASN A 193 22.83 -33.75 7.89
C ASN A 193 22.36 -33.75 6.41
N ASP A 194 23.21 -34.16 5.45
CA ASP A 194 22.79 -34.33 4.05
C ASP A 194 21.97 -35.60 3.81
N SER A 195 22.05 -36.60 4.69
CA SER A 195 21.23 -37.82 4.60
C SER A 195 19.72 -37.56 4.75
N THR A 196 19.35 -36.48 5.45
CA THR A 196 17.96 -36.04 5.62
C THR A 196 17.35 -35.41 4.36
N GLU A 197 18.13 -34.77 3.49
CA GLU A 197 17.65 -34.23 2.21
C GLU A 197 17.46 -35.32 1.13
N ILE A 198 18.27 -36.37 1.16
CA ILE A 198 18.09 -37.53 0.27
C ILE A 198 16.84 -38.33 0.65
N SER A 199 16.52 -38.41 1.94
CA SER A 199 15.25 -38.94 2.47
C SER A 199 14.04 -38.14 1.94
N ALA A 200 14.14 -36.80 1.89
CA ALA A 200 13.07 -35.93 1.37
C ALA A 200 12.82 -36.10 -0.14
N SER A 201 13.81 -36.55 -0.91
CA SER A 201 13.63 -36.83 -2.34
C SER A 201 12.92 -38.18 -2.60
N PHE A 202 13.02 -39.13 -1.68
CA PHE A 202 12.32 -40.43 -1.77
C PHE A 202 10.83 -40.34 -1.42
N SER A 203 10.45 -39.46 -0.49
CA SER A 203 9.04 -39.23 -0.14
C SER A 203 8.24 -38.58 -1.28
N VAL A 204 8.90 -37.84 -2.19
CA VAL A 204 8.26 -37.20 -3.35
C VAL A 204 7.78 -38.23 -4.38
N ILE A 205 8.52 -39.33 -4.61
CA ILE A 205 8.12 -40.37 -5.59
C ILE A 205 6.92 -41.18 -5.08
N GLN A 206 6.79 -41.36 -3.76
CA GLN A 206 5.70 -42.12 -3.14
C GLN A 206 4.33 -41.40 -3.18
N CYS A 207 4.30 -40.11 -3.55
CA CYS A 207 3.05 -39.35 -3.75
C CYS A 207 2.48 -39.44 -5.17
N ALA A 208 3.11 -40.17 -6.10
CA ALA A 208 2.55 -40.28 -7.43
C ALA A 208 1.27 -41.11 -7.37
N GLU A 209 0.20 -40.56 -7.96
CA GLU A 209 -1.14 -41.14 -7.91
C GLU A 209 -1.17 -42.58 -8.43
N GLN A 210 -0.31 -42.89 -9.40
CA GLN A 210 -0.13 -44.24 -9.97
C GLN A 210 0.42 -45.28 -8.97
N PHE A 211 1.09 -44.85 -7.90
CA PHE A 211 1.62 -45.73 -6.85
C PHE A 211 0.69 -45.84 -5.64
N ILE A 212 -0.37 -45.02 -5.59
CA ILE A 212 -1.40 -45.12 -4.57
C ILE A 212 -2.31 -46.30 -4.92
N PRO A 213 -2.33 -47.37 -4.11
CA PRO A 213 -3.15 -48.54 -4.40
C PRO A 213 -4.63 -48.18 -4.34
N THR A 214 -5.44 -48.82 -5.18
CA THR A 214 -6.89 -48.90 -5.03
C THR A 214 -7.26 -50.19 -4.30
N ALA A 215 -8.40 -50.18 -3.60
CA ALA A 215 -8.88 -51.35 -2.88
C ALA A 215 -9.08 -52.53 -3.87
N ALA A 216 -8.43 -53.65 -3.58
CA ALA A 216 -8.58 -54.85 -4.39
C ALA A 216 -10.05 -55.30 -4.41
N ASP A 217 -10.56 -55.63 -5.60
CA ASP A 217 -11.95 -56.05 -5.81
C ASP A 217 -13.00 -55.05 -5.29
N PHE A 218 -12.73 -53.74 -5.46
CA PHE A 218 -13.63 -52.68 -5.02
C PHE A 218 -15.05 -52.85 -5.56
N ASN A 219 -16.03 -52.93 -4.66
CA ASN A 219 -17.46 -52.99 -4.97
C ASN A 219 -18.15 -51.69 -4.55
N MET A 220 -18.59 -50.93 -5.55
CA MET A 220 -19.22 -49.63 -5.35
C MET A 220 -20.53 -49.70 -4.54
N GLU A 221 -21.39 -50.68 -4.82
CA GLU A 221 -22.67 -50.83 -4.11
C GLU A 221 -22.47 -51.06 -2.61
N GLN A 222 -21.48 -51.88 -2.24
CA GLN A 222 -21.14 -52.13 -0.83
C GLN A 222 -20.49 -50.91 -0.15
N PHE A 223 -19.80 -50.07 -0.92
CA PHE A 223 -19.20 -48.84 -0.41
C PHE A 223 -20.21 -47.70 -0.23
N SER A 224 -21.36 -47.77 -0.89
CA SER A 224 -22.42 -46.76 -0.81
C SER A 224 -22.92 -46.50 0.62
N GLY A 225 -23.49 -45.32 0.86
CA GLY A 225 -24.03 -44.86 2.14
C GLY A 225 -23.13 -43.86 2.87
N VAL A 226 -23.48 -43.60 4.12
CA VAL A 226 -22.83 -42.59 4.97
C VAL A 226 -21.49 -43.08 5.53
N TRP A 227 -20.52 -42.18 5.55
CA TRP A 227 -19.18 -42.34 6.09
C TRP A 227 -18.80 -41.11 6.92
N HIS A 228 -18.29 -41.35 8.13
CA HIS A 228 -17.75 -40.31 9.00
C HIS A 228 -16.23 -40.29 8.90
N THR A 229 -15.64 -39.13 8.61
CA THR A 229 -14.19 -38.97 8.71
C THR A 229 -13.81 -38.96 10.19
N VAL A 230 -13.01 -39.92 10.63
CA VAL A 230 -12.54 -40.06 12.03
C VAL A 230 -11.13 -39.50 12.22
N SER A 231 -10.31 -39.56 11.18
CA SER A 231 -8.94 -39.04 11.16
C SER A 231 -8.59 -38.56 9.76
N GLN A 232 -7.82 -37.50 9.63
CA GLN A 232 -7.40 -36.97 8.32
C GLN A 232 -6.06 -36.24 8.37
N THR A 233 -5.40 -36.10 7.23
CA THR A 233 -4.19 -35.28 7.12
C THR A 233 -4.48 -33.79 7.19
N GLN A 234 -3.54 -33.01 7.75
CA GLN A 234 -3.63 -31.54 7.77
C GLN A 234 -2.93 -30.83 6.60
N HIS A 235 -2.43 -31.54 5.59
CA HIS A 235 -1.55 -30.93 4.58
C HIS A 235 -2.21 -29.77 3.81
N ARG A 236 -3.49 -29.90 3.45
CA ARG A 236 -4.21 -28.90 2.65
C ARG A 236 -4.65 -27.66 3.41
N TRP A 237 -5.20 -27.84 4.61
CA TRP A 237 -5.80 -26.74 5.36
C TRP A 237 -5.05 -26.38 6.64
N GLY A 238 -3.97 -27.08 6.98
CA GLY A 238 -3.20 -26.86 8.20
C GLY A 238 -4.10 -26.84 9.43
N ASN A 239 -4.06 -25.73 10.17
CA ASN A 239 -4.89 -25.52 11.36
C ASN A 239 -6.39 -25.31 11.05
N ASN A 240 -6.78 -25.07 9.78
CA ASN A 240 -8.17 -24.95 9.33
C ASN A 240 -8.76 -26.29 8.84
N THR A 241 -8.06 -27.40 9.07
CA THR A 241 -8.56 -28.74 8.77
C THR A 241 -9.90 -28.98 9.47
N TRP A 242 -10.89 -29.49 8.74
CA TRP A 242 -12.28 -29.58 9.23
C TRP A 242 -12.35 -30.37 10.53
N GLN A 243 -13.02 -29.80 11.54
CA GLN A 243 -13.23 -30.45 12.84
C GLN A 243 -14.22 -31.59 12.74
N SER A 244 -15.10 -31.59 11.75
CA SER A 244 -16.05 -32.67 11.47
C SER A 244 -16.26 -32.75 9.96
N LEU A 245 -16.28 -33.95 9.39
CA LEU A 245 -16.59 -34.18 7.99
C LEU A 245 -17.39 -35.48 7.89
N VAL A 246 -18.51 -35.41 7.16
CA VAL A 246 -19.37 -36.56 6.86
C VAL A 246 -19.63 -36.58 5.38
N ARG A 247 -19.61 -37.78 4.80
CA ARG A 247 -19.85 -38.03 3.39
C ARG A 247 -20.95 -39.06 3.21
N SER A 248 -21.65 -38.99 2.09
CA SER A 248 -22.57 -40.03 1.62
C SER A 248 -22.28 -40.30 0.16
N VAL A 249 -21.95 -41.55 -0.16
CA VAL A 249 -21.77 -41.98 -1.54
C VAL A 249 -23.04 -42.69 -1.98
N VAL A 250 -23.71 -42.18 -3.01
CA VAL A 250 -24.93 -42.79 -3.55
C VAL A 250 -24.63 -43.27 -4.95
N VAL A 251 -24.93 -44.55 -5.20
CA VAL A 251 -24.78 -45.20 -6.50
C VAL A 251 -26.12 -45.14 -7.19
N GLN A 252 -26.13 -44.66 -8.43
CA GLN A 252 -27.32 -44.58 -9.26
C GLN A 252 -27.53 -45.89 -10.02
N ASP A 253 -28.75 -46.09 -10.54
CA ASP A 253 -29.13 -47.31 -11.26
C ASP A 253 -28.32 -47.52 -12.56
N ASP A 254 -27.79 -46.43 -13.14
CA ASP A 254 -26.93 -46.45 -14.33
C ASP A 254 -25.46 -46.80 -14.01
N GLY A 255 -25.13 -47.00 -12.73
CA GLY A 255 -23.79 -47.28 -12.24
C GLY A 255 -22.93 -46.03 -12.00
N SER A 256 -23.43 -44.83 -12.28
CA SER A 256 -22.79 -43.59 -11.86
C SER A 256 -22.89 -43.41 -10.34
N ALA A 257 -22.08 -42.52 -9.78
CA ALA A 257 -22.12 -42.23 -8.35
C ALA A 257 -22.07 -40.73 -8.08
N VAL A 258 -22.70 -40.32 -6.99
CA VAL A 258 -22.60 -38.96 -6.46
C VAL A 258 -22.03 -39.03 -5.04
N MET A 259 -21.19 -38.05 -4.70
CA MET A 259 -20.68 -37.86 -3.36
C MET A 259 -21.29 -36.58 -2.79
N ALA A 260 -22.09 -36.73 -1.74
CA ALA A 260 -22.50 -35.61 -0.93
C ALA A 260 -21.60 -35.48 0.30
N PHE A 261 -21.20 -34.28 0.68
CA PHE A 261 -20.41 -34.05 1.88
C PHE A 261 -20.73 -32.71 2.54
N THR A 262 -20.57 -32.66 3.86
CA THR A 262 -20.67 -31.46 4.68
C THR A 262 -19.74 -31.60 5.87
N GLY A 263 -19.32 -30.48 6.45
CA GLY A 263 -18.48 -30.50 7.63
C GLY A 263 -18.35 -29.15 8.30
N ARG A 264 -17.59 -29.10 9.37
CA ARG A 264 -17.44 -27.92 10.23
C ARG A 264 -15.97 -27.52 10.30
N PRO A 265 -15.57 -26.38 9.72
CA PRO A 265 -14.21 -25.88 9.86
C PRO A 265 -13.95 -25.35 11.29
N PRO A 266 -12.70 -25.28 11.74
CA PRO A 266 -12.36 -24.79 13.09
C PRO A 266 -12.75 -23.35 13.37
N SER A 267 -12.82 -22.52 12.32
CA SER A 267 -13.22 -21.12 12.39
C SER A 267 -14.72 -20.92 12.62
N GLU A 268 -15.54 -21.97 12.43
CA GLU A 268 -16.99 -21.84 12.44
C GLU A 268 -17.66 -22.73 13.50
N ASN A 269 -18.71 -22.19 14.10
CA ASN A 269 -19.52 -22.93 15.07
C ASN A 269 -20.70 -23.69 14.47
N HIS A 270 -20.80 -23.75 13.15
CA HIS A 270 -21.87 -24.41 12.42
C HIS A 270 -21.31 -25.26 11.27
N CYS A 271 -22.13 -26.17 10.75
CA CYS A 271 -21.77 -26.98 9.59
C CYS A 271 -21.92 -26.15 8.32
N MET A 272 -20.95 -26.31 7.42
CA MET A 272 -20.99 -25.77 6.07
C MET A 272 -22.20 -26.35 5.31
N PRO A 273 -22.73 -25.59 4.35
CA PRO A 273 -23.42 -26.13 3.18
C PRO A 273 -23.06 -27.57 2.81
N MET A 274 -24.07 -28.40 2.58
CA MET A 274 -23.86 -29.71 1.96
C MET A 274 -23.57 -29.51 0.48
N GLU A 275 -22.46 -30.05 0.02
CA GLU A 275 -22.09 -30.10 -1.40
C GLU A 275 -22.41 -31.47 -1.97
N VAL A 276 -22.81 -31.52 -3.23
CA VAL A 276 -23.04 -32.75 -3.98
C VAL A 276 -22.21 -32.71 -5.25
N LYS A 277 -21.36 -33.72 -5.46
CA LYS A 277 -20.50 -33.83 -6.65
C LYS A 277 -20.83 -35.11 -7.40
N GLY A 278 -21.02 -35.00 -8.71
CA GLY A 278 -21.02 -36.16 -9.60
C GLY A 278 -19.62 -36.74 -9.70
N LEU A 279 -19.49 -38.05 -9.50
CA LEU A 279 -18.22 -38.76 -9.61
C LEU A 279 -18.09 -39.36 -11.01
N ASN A 280 -17.10 -38.86 -11.76
CA ASN A 280 -16.73 -39.43 -13.05
C ASN A 280 -15.90 -40.69 -12.83
N LEU A 281 -16.41 -41.83 -13.29
CA LEU A 281 -15.71 -43.11 -13.25
C LEU A 281 -14.42 -43.04 -14.07
N THR A 282 -13.36 -43.63 -13.53
CA THR A 282 -12.09 -43.86 -14.25
C THR A 282 -11.97 -45.32 -14.69
N ASP A 283 -10.90 -45.66 -15.42
CA ASP A 283 -10.61 -47.05 -15.81
C ASP A 283 -10.27 -47.96 -14.61
N GLN A 284 -10.01 -47.38 -13.42
CA GLN A 284 -9.73 -48.13 -12.19
C GLN A 284 -10.94 -48.13 -11.26
N MET A 285 -11.41 -49.32 -10.89
CA MET A 285 -12.47 -49.47 -9.88
C MET A 285 -12.01 -48.89 -8.54
N GLY A 286 -12.89 -48.12 -7.89
CA GLY A 286 -12.57 -47.41 -6.65
C GLY A 286 -11.79 -46.10 -6.85
N GLN A 287 -11.65 -45.63 -8.10
CA GLN A 287 -11.08 -44.33 -8.44
C GLN A 287 -12.08 -43.49 -9.25
N TRP A 288 -12.24 -42.23 -8.85
CA TRP A 288 -13.11 -41.24 -9.49
C TRP A 288 -12.41 -39.91 -9.68
N THR A 289 -12.99 -39.09 -10.55
CA THR A 289 -12.65 -37.67 -10.64
C THR A 289 -13.92 -36.81 -10.57
N TYR A 290 -13.81 -35.58 -10.09
CA TYR A 290 -14.85 -34.57 -10.26
C TYR A 290 -14.20 -33.20 -10.44
N THR A 291 -14.94 -32.24 -10.99
CA THR A 291 -14.44 -30.88 -11.21
C THR A 291 -14.86 -29.96 -10.08
N GLU A 292 -13.92 -29.19 -9.54
CA GLU A 292 -14.16 -28.11 -8.58
C GLU A 292 -13.53 -26.83 -9.11
N GLY A 293 -14.36 -25.89 -9.57
CA GLY A 293 -13.87 -24.72 -10.29
C GLY A 293 -13.15 -25.13 -11.58
N SER A 294 -11.88 -24.74 -11.71
CA SER A 294 -11.00 -25.17 -12.82
C SER A 294 -10.24 -26.46 -12.54
N ASP A 295 -10.24 -26.94 -11.31
CA ASP A 295 -9.40 -28.05 -10.89
C ASP A 295 -10.14 -29.39 -11.04
N THR A 296 -9.39 -30.43 -11.39
CA THR A 296 -9.89 -31.81 -11.40
C THR A 296 -9.43 -32.50 -10.13
N VAL A 297 -10.38 -32.83 -9.26
CA VAL A 297 -10.13 -33.55 -8.02
C VAL A 297 -10.14 -35.04 -8.31
N SER A 298 -9.10 -35.77 -7.91
CA SER A 298 -9.05 -37.23 -7.99
C SER A 298 -9.29 -37.86 -6.62
N VAL A 299 -10.16 -38.86 -6.56
CA VAL A 299 -10.56 -39.58 -5.34
C VAL A 299 -10.30 -41.07 -5.52
N LYS A 300 -9.63 -41.71 -4.57
CA LYS A 300 -9.32 -43.14 -4.56
C LYS A 300 -9.68 -43.78 -3.22
N VAL A 301 -10.44 -44.88 -3.25
CA VAL A 301 -10.58 -45.77 -2.08
C VAL A 301 -9.39 -46.69 -2.06
N MET A 302 -8.46 -46.45 -1.13
CA MET A 302 -7.22 -47.22 -1.04
C MET A 302 -7.44 -48.59 -0.41
N TRP A 303 -8.35 -48.66 0.55
CA TRP A 303 -8.72 -49.87 1.27
C TRP A 303 -10.09 -49.68 1.89
N THR A 304 -10.90 -50.73 1.95
CA THR A 304 -12.15 -50.75 2.71
C THR A 304 -12.53 -52.19 3.06
N ASP A 305 -13.22 -52.37 4.19
CA ASP A 305 -13.92 -53.62 4.51
C ASP A 305 -15.45 -53.51 4.27
N TYR A 306 -15.89 -52.39 3.68
CA TYR A 306 -17.26 -51.96 3.38
C TYR A 306 -18.17 -51.72 4.59
N ASN A 307 -18.03 -52.53 5.63
CA ASN A 307 -18.95 -52.62 6.74
C ASN A 307 -18.58 -51.70 7.91
N SER A 308 -17.31 -51.38 8.09
CA SER A 308 -16.84 -50.64 9.25
C SER A 308 -15.96 -49.45 8.89
N SER A 309 -15.00 -49.64 8.00
CA SER A 309 -13.90 -48.70 7.83
C SER A 309 -13.36 -48.63 6.40
N ALA A 310 -12.76 -47.49 6.06
CA ALA A 310 -12.08 -47.28 4.79
C ALA A 310 -10.96 -46.25 4.89
N VAL A 311 -10.04 -46.28 3.92
CA VAL A 311 -9.04 -45.24 3.67
C VAL A 311 -9.38 -44.57 2.35
N LEU A 312 -9.61 -43.26 2.39
CA LEU A 312 -9.83 -42.44 1.22
C LEU A 312 -8.61 -41.57 0.96
N TYR A 313 -8.15 -41.53 -0.28
CA TYR A 313 -7.14 -40.63 -0.78
C TYR A 313 -7.82 -39.62 -1.71
N THR A 314 -7.56 -38.34 -1.51
CA THR A 314 -8.09 -37.25 -2.34
C THR A 314 -6.94 -36.32 -2.74
N CYS A 315 -6.76 -36.11 -4.04
CA CYS A 315 -5.87 -35.09 -4.57
C CYS A 315 -6.73 -33.97 -5.16
N TRP A 316 -6.71 -32.81 -4.51
CA TRP A 316 -7.61 -31.70 -4.87
C TRP A 316 -7.08 -30.79 -5.99
N GLY A 317 -5.76 -30.76 -6.19
CA GLY A 317 -5.13 -30.00 -7.26
C GLY A 317 -5.04 -30.81 -8.55
N GLN A 318 -4.75 -30.15 -9.66
CA GLN A 318 -4.44 -30.84 -10.91
C GLN A 318 -3.24 -31.77 -10.69
N VAL A 319 -3.47 -33.08 -10.83
CA VAL A 319 -2.39 -34.07 -10.86
C VAL A 319 -1.43 -33.64 -11.96
N ARG A 320 -0.17 -33.40 -11.60
CA ARG A 320 0.85 -32.91 -12.53
C ARG A 320 1.04 -33.92 -13.67
N GLU A 321 1.61 -33.47 -14.79
CA GLU A 321 1.89 -34.35 -15.94
C GLU A 321 2.77 -35.57 -15.58
N ASP A 322 3.55 -35.48 -14.49
CA ASP A 322 4.37 -36.57 -13.94
C ASP A 322 3.58 -37.53 -13.02
N GLY A 323 2.28 -37.33 -12.84
CA GLY A 323 1.40 -38.11 -11.99
C GLY A 323 1.49 -37.76 -10.50
N LEU A 324 2.26 -36.74 -10.11
CA LEU A 324 2.42 -36.35 -8.71
C LEU A 324 1.26 -35.46 -8.23
N CYS A 325 0.71 -35.84 -7.08
CA CYS A 325 -0.10 -34.92 -6.29
C CYS A 325 0.82 -34.04 -5.44
N ASN A 326 0.64 -32.73 -5.48
CA ASN A 326 1.32 -31.84 -4.54
C ASN A 326 0.89 -32.21 -3.11
N THR A 327 1.83 -32.38 -2.19
CA THR A 327 1.52 -32.72 -0.80
C THR A 327 0.59 -31.69 -0.17
N ALA A 328 0.69 -30.41 -0.54
CA ALA A 328 -0.22 -29.36 -0.08
C ALA A 328 -1.67 -29.52 -0.60
N ASP A 329 -1.91 -30.33 -1.63
CA ASP A 329 -3.24 -30.61 -2.17
C ASP A 329 -3.73 -32.03 -1.82
N LEU A 330 -2.90 -32.79 -1.11
CA LEU A 330 -3.17 -34.16 -0.72
C LEU A 330 -3.98 -34.21 0.58
N GLN A 331 -5.04 -35.01 0.56
CA GLN A 331 -5.81 -35.36 1.75
C GLN A 331 -5.96 -36.88 1.84
N VAL A 332 -5.54 -37.47 2.95
CA VAL A 332 -5.84 -38.88 3.28
C VAL A 332 -6.72 -38.93 4.50
N GLU A 333 -7.73 -39.79 4.46
CA GLU A 333 -8.79 -39.86 5.46
C GLU A 333 -9.08 -41.29 5.88
N PHE A 334 -9.25 -41.47 7.19
CA PHE A 334 -9.84 -42.66 7.75
C PHE A 334 -11.35 -42.42 7.89
N LEU A 335 -12.11 -43.29 7.26
CA LEU A 335 -13.57 -43.28 7.28
C LEU A 335 -14.09 -44.40 8.19
N SER A 336 -15.17 -44.12 8.92
CA SER A 336 -15.91 -45.10 9.69
C SER A 336 -17.40 -45.04 9.33
N ARG A 337 -18.10 -46.18 9.38
CA ARG A 337 -19.57 -46.23 9.27
C ARG A 337 -20.28 -45.67 10.50
N THR A 338 -19.57 -45.52 11.62
CA THR A 338 -20.08 -44.90 12.84
C THR A 338 -19.24 -43.67 13.19
N THR A 339 -19.63 -42.92 14.22
CA THR A 339 -18.86 -41.79 14.71
C THR A 339 -17.56 -42.20 15.41
N GLU A 340 -17.31 -43.49 15.62
CA GLU A 340 -16.09 -43.95 16.29
C GLU A 340 -15.42 -45.02 15.44
N LEU A 341 -14.10 -45.08 15.52
CA LEU A 341 -13.33 -46.15 14.91
C LEU A 341 -13.08 -47.24 15.96
N ALA A 342 -13.34 -48.50 15.62
CA ALA A 342 -12.96 -49.59 16.51
C ALA A 342 -11.42 -49.65 16.63
N ASN A 343 -10.89 -49.87 17.83
CA ASN A 343 -9.43 -49.89 18.05
C ASN A 343 -8.69 -50.86 17.11
N GLU A 344 -9.28 -52.04 16.83
CA GLU A 344 -8.71 -53.03 15.89
C GLU A 344 -8.67 -52.50 14.44
N ALA A 345 -9.65 -51.68 14.04
CA ALA A 345 -9.67 -51.06 12.72
C ALA A 345 -8.60 -49.96 12.59
N GLU A 346 -8.29 -49.25 13.68
CA GLU A 346 -7.24 -48.21 13.66
C GLU A 346 -5.86 -48.79 13.35
N GLU A 347 -5.48 -49.91 13.98
CA GLU A 347 -4.20 -50.58 13.68
C GLU A 347 -4.13 -51.04 12.22
N VAL A 348 -5.23 -51.56 11.67
CA VAL A 348 -5.31 -51.98 10.27
C VAL A 348 -5.14 -50.78 9.33
N LEU A 349 -5.84 -49.67 9.60
CA LEU A 349 -5.80 -48.45 8.79
C LEU A 349 -4.41 -47.79 8.83
N GLN A 350 -3.77 -47.74 10.01
CA GLN A 350 -2.40 -47.24 10.15
C GLN A 350 -1.41 -48.08 9.33
N GLY A 351 -1.60 -49.41 9.31
CA GLY A 351 -0.81 -50.30 8.46
C GLY A 351 -0.90 -49.97 6.98
N LYS A 352 -2.06 -49.46 6.50
CA LYS A 352 -2.27 -49.07 5.09
C LYS A 352 -1.55 -47.79 4.68
N LEU A 353 -1.08 -46.98 5.63
CA LEU A 353 -0.25 -45.81 5.34
C LEU A 353 1.22 -46.17 5.07
N THR A 354 1.65 -47.40 5.42
CA THR A 354 3.04 -47.82 5.26
C THR A 354 3.44 -47.82 3.78
N GLY A 355 4.45 -47.01 3.43
CA GLY A 355 4.95 -46.91 2.06
C GLY A 355 4.27 -45.83 1.21
N LEU A 356 3.31 -45.10 1.78
CA LEU A 356 2.77 -43.88 1.20
C LEU A 356 3.61 -42.66 1.62
N CYS A 357 3.42 -41.56 0.92
CA CYS A 357 4.04 -40.29 1.29
C CYS A 357 3.38 -39.56 2.46
N VAL A 358 2.41 -40.21 3.14
CA VAL A 358 1.77 -39.71 4.36
C VAL A 358 2.21 -40.57 5.52
N ALA A 359 2.79 -39.96 6.56
CA ALA A 359 3.13 -40.66 7.78
C ALA A 359 1.97 -40.62 8.77
N GLN A 360 1.93 -41.59 9.69
CA GLN A 360 0.92 -41.64 10.75
C GLN A 360 0.87 -40.35 11.59
N LYS A 361 2.01 -39.70 11.81
CA LYS A 361 2.10 -38.43 12.56
C LYS A 361 1.40 -37.26 11.85
N ASP A 362 1.13 -37.38 10.55
CA ASP A 362 0.49 -36.34 9.75
C ASP A 362 -1.05 -36.44 9.82
N MET A 363 -1.57 -37.56 10.34
CA MET A 363 -3.00 -37.79 10.59
C MET A 363 -3.40 -37.15 11.92
N VAL A 364 -4.51 -36.41 11.91
CA VAL A 364 -5.14 -35.86 13.11
C VAL A 364 -6.56 -36.38 13.26
N ASN A 365 -6.93 -36.72 14.49
CA ASN A 365 -8.30 -37.13 14.79
C ASN A 365 -9.24 -35.93 14.72
N VAL A 366 -10.43 -36.15 14.16
CA VAL A 366 -11.46 -35.13 14.02
C VAL A 366 -12.69 -35.49 14.85
N THR A 367 -13.44 -34.48 15.26
CA THR A 367 -14.69 -34.67 16.01
C THR A 367 -15.81 -35.09 15.06
N THR A 368 -16.18 -36.34 15.11
CA THR A 368 -17.31 -36.89 14.33
C THR A 368 -18.67 -36.50 14.90
N GLY A 369 -19.71 -36.53 14.06
CA GLY A 369 -21.11 -36.41 14.49
C GLY A 369 -21.61 -34.99 14.76
N LEU A 370 -20.77 -33.97 14.56
CA LEU A 370 -21.20 -32.56 14.63
C LEU A 370 -22.06 -32.17 13.42
N CYS A 371 -21.78 -32.77 12.26
CA CYS A 371 -22.54 -32.58 11.03
C CYS A 371 -23.22 -33.88 10.62
N GLN A 372 -24.40 -33.76 10.01
CA GLN A 372 -25.20 -34.88 9.52
C GLN A 372 -25.67 -34.60 8.10
N ILE A 373 -25.60 -35.62 7.25
CA ILE A 373 -26.29 -35.61 5.96
C ILE A 373 -27.72 -36.04 6.21
N THR A 374 -28.68 -35.22 5.78
CA THR A 374 -30.11 -35.52 5.93
C THR A 374 -30.48 -36.76 5.13
N LYS A 375 -31.33 -37.62 5.72
CA LYS A 375 -31.86 -38.82 5.04
C LYS A 375 -32.61 -38.50 3.75
N ASP A 376 -33.07 -37.26 3.61
CA ASP A 376 -33.77 -36.78 2.41
C ASP A 376 -32.87 -36.82 1.17
N LEU A 377 -31.54 -36.81 1.32
CA LEU A 377 -30.62 -37.00 0.20
C LEU A 377 -30.77 -38.38 -0.46
N GLU A 378 -31.01 -39.44 0.31
CA GLU A 378 -31.23 -40.79 -0.23
C GLU A 378 -32.54 -40.86 -1.04
N LEU A 379 -33.55 -40.10 -0.61
CA LEU A 379 -34.82 -39.94 -1.34
C LEU A 379 -34.69 -39.09 -2.61
N LEU A 380 -33.86 -38.04 -2.55
CA LEU A 380 -33.59 -37.15 -3.68
C LEU A 380 -32.82 -37.88 -4.79
N VAL A 381 -31.81 -38.68 -4.46
CA VAL A 381 -30.97 -39.37 -5.47
C VAL A 381 -31.56 -40.70 -5.93
N GLY A 382 -32.30 -41.42 -5.07
CA GLY A 382 -32.88 -42.74 -5.40
C GLY A 382 -34.17 -42.70 -6.22
N SER A 383 -34.74 -41.51 -6.46
CA SER A 383 -35.89 -41.33 -7.35
C SER A 383 -35.39 -41.20 -8.78
N GLY A 384 -35.09 -42.32 -9.44
CA GLY A 384 -34.61 -42.43 -10.84
C GLY A 384 -35.54 -41.83 -11.89
N SER A 385 -35.84 -40.54 -11.77
CA SER A 385 -36.44 -39.71 -12.79
C SER A 385 -35.26 -39.14 -13.56
N ASP A 386 -34.98 -39.76 -14.71
CA ASP A 386 -33.92 -39.44 -15.68
C ASP A 386 -33.96 -38.02 -16.26
N ASP A 387 -34.56 -37.04 -15.58
CA ASP A 387 -34.71 -35.68 -16.13
C ASP A 387 -34.80 -34.53 -15.12
N ASN A 388 -34.77 -34.71 -13.78
CA ASN A 388 -35.17 -33.60 -12.88
C ASN A 388 -34.66 -33.60 -11.43
N THR A 389 -33.56 -34.28 -11.08
CA THR A 389 -33.04 -34.23 -9.69
C THR A 389 -32.44 -32.87 -9.27
N GLU A 390 -32.19 -31.95 -10.20
CA GLU A 390 -31.88 -30.55 -9.88
C GLU A 390 -33.12 -29.69 -9.53
N THR A 391 -34.35 -30.11 -9.90
CA THR A 391 -35.53 -29.21 -9.84
C THR A 391 -36.21 -29.08 -8.48
N LEU A 392 -35.83 -29.85 -7.46
CA LEU A 392 -36.49 -29.78 -6.16
C LEU A 392 -35.97 -28.65 -5.25
N THR A 393 -34.93 -27.92 -5.65
CA THR A 393 -34.36 -26.81 -4.86
C THR A 393 -34.00 -25.56 -5.67
N SER A 394 -34.19 -25.55 -6.99
CA SER A 394 -33.91 -24.39 -7.84
C SER A 394 -35.21 -23.69 -8.28
N CYS A 395 -35.39 -22.40 -7.98
CA CYS A 395 -36.51 -21.65 -8.55
C CYS A 395 -36.18 -21.23 -9.99
N LYS A 396 -37.21 -21.08 -10.82
CA LYS A 396 -37.05 -20.37 -12.10
C LYS A 396 -36.90 -18.88 -11.82
N VAL A 397 -35.84 -18.27 -12.33
CA VAL A 397 -35.52 -16.85 -12.13
C VAL A 397 -36.68 -15.95 -12.56
N LYS A 398 -37.38 -16.33 -13.63
CA LYS A 398 -38.56 -15.61 -14.15
C LYS A 398 -39.78 -15.61 -13.22
N ASP A 399 -39.88 -16.57 -12.28
CA ASP A 399 -41.02 -16.71 -11.38
C ASP A 399 -40.83 -15.91 -10.09
N ILE A 400 -39.66 -15.28 -9.93
CA ILE A 400 -39.29 -14.48 -8.77
C ILE A 400 -40.04 -13.14 -8.79
N PRO A 401 -40.74 -12.77 -7.70
CA PRO A 401 -41.44 -11.50 -7.65
C PRO A 401 -40.45 -10.33 -7.70
N LEU A 402 -40.72 -9.39 -8.59
CA LEU A 402 -39.95 -8.15 -8.74
C LEU A 402 -40.71 -6.97 -8.10
N GLU A 403 -39.97 -6.04 -7.49
CA GLU A 403 -40.54 -4.80 -6.96
C GLU A 403 -41.00 -3.89 -8.10
N GLN A 404 -42.30 -3.60 -8.18
CA GLN A 404 -42.86 -2.86 -9.30
C GLN A 404 -42.62 -1.34 -9.24
N ASN A 405 -42.36 -0.80 -8.04
CA ASN A 405 -42.21 0.65 -7.84
C ASN A 405 -40.76 1.09 -7.66
N PHE A 406 -39.81 0.21 -7.94
CA PHE A 406 -38.39 0.49 -7.81
C PHE A 406 -37.88 1.25 -9.03
N THR A 407 -36.97 2.19 -8.80
CA THR A 407 -36.19 2.92 -9.82
C THR A 407 -34.73 2.92 -9.40
N ILE A 408 -33.81 2.80 -10.35
CA ILE A 408 -32.37 2.67 -10.05
C ILE A 408 -31.82 3.86 -9.23
N VAL A 409 -32.36 5.06 -9.43
CA VAL A 409 -31.96 6.28 -8.69
C VAL A 409 -32.22 6.15 -7.19
N GLN A 410 -33.22 5.37 -6.77
CA GLN A 410 -33.53 5.14 -5.35
C GLN A 410 -32.43 4.35 -4.63
N MET A 411 -31.51 3.70 -5.35
CA MET A 411 -30.32 3.07 -4.76
C MET A 411 -29.27 4.07 -4.28
N THR A 412 -29.35 5.35 -4.66
CA THR A 412 -28.34 6.36 -4.32
C THR A 412 -28.12 6.47 -2.81
N GLY A 413 -26.87 6.64 -2.39
CA GLY A 413 -26.48 6.79 -0.98
C GLY A 413 -25.83 5.53 -0.40
N ILE A 414 -25.74 5.50 0.92
CA ILE A 414 -25.08 4.42 1.68
C ILE A 414 -26.07 3.30 1.99
N TRP A 415 -25.59 2.07 1.90
CA TRP A 415 -26.27 0.84 2.26
C TRP A 415 -25.34 -0.07 3.06
N TYR A 416 -25.88 -0.68 4.10
CA TYR A 416 -25.22 -1.69 4.91
C TYR A 416 -25.75 -3.06 4.50
N GLU A 417 -24.87 -3.99 4.19
CA GLU A 417 -25.23 -5.40 4.07
C GLU A 417 -25.58 -5.93 5.46
N ILE A 418 -26.84 -6.33 5.68
CA ILE A 418 -27.35 -6.82 6.96
C ILE A 418 -27.24 -8.35 7.03
N SER A 419 -27.63 -9.01 5.95
CA SER A 419 -27.57 -10.45 5.84
C SER A 419 -27.50 -10.88 4.39
N ARG A 420 -26.97 -12.08 4.17
CA ARG A 420 -26.90 -12.69 2.85
C ARG A 420 -26.99 -14.21 2.92
N THR A 421 -27.17 -14.86 1.79
CA THR A 421 -27.16 -16.33 1.72
C THR A 421 -25.81 -16.93 2.09
N ARG A 422 -25.82 -18.09 2.76
CA ARG A 422 -24.60 -18.85 3.15
C ARG A 422 -23.70 -19.26 2.00
N PHE A 423 -24.28 -19.43 0.81
CA PHE A 423 -23.59 -19.94 -0.38
C PHE A 423 -23.09 -18.80 -1.29
N THR A 424 -22.71 -17.67 -0.70
CA THR A 424 -22.27 -16.48 -1.46
C THR A 424 -20.84 -16.66 -2.01
N PHE A 425 -20.57 -16.07 -3.16
CA PHE A 425 -19.22 -15.89 -3.69
C PHE A 425 -18.46 -14.76 -2.98
N ASN A 426 -19.18 -13.90 -2.25
CA ASN A 426 -18.61 -12.79 -1.51
C ASN A 426 -18.01 -13.30 -0.19
N THR A 427 -16.67 -13.33 -0.13
CA THR A 427 -15.94 -13.73 1.08
C THR A 427 -15.88 -12.62 2.13
N MET A 428 -16.26 -11.38 1.81
CA MET A 428 -16.17 -10.26 2.77
C MET A 428 -17.15 -10.47 3.93
N GLU A 429 -16.69 -10.49 5.16
CA GLU A 429 -17.52 -10.77 6.34
C GLU A 429 -18.55 -9.68 6.64
N SER A 430 -18.31 -8.47 6.11
CA SER A 430 -19.15 -7.30 6.27
C SER A 430 -18.98 -6.38 5.06
N VAL A 431 -20.04 -5.66 4.63
CA VAL A 431 -19.99 -4.80 3.43
C VAL A 431 -20.82 -3.51 3.63
N ILE A 432 -20.21 -2.37 3.32
CA ILE A 432 -20.88 -1.09 3.02
C ILE A 432 -20.85 -0.89 1.51
N SER A 433 -21.99 -0.51 0.95
CA SER A 433 -22.09 -0.08 -0.45
C SER A 433 -22.47 1.40 -0.50
N VAL A 434 -21.77 2.20 -1.29
CA VAL A 434 -22.14 3.59 -1.56
C VAL A 434 -22.42 3.71 -3.04
N TYR A 435 -23.63 4.14 -3.40
CA TYR A 435 -24.01 4.30 -4.81
C TYR A 435 -24.24 5.79 -5.15
N HIS A 436 -23.76 6.19 -6.32
CA HIS A 436 -23.96 7.51 -6.91
C HIS A 436 -24.57 7.37 -8.32
N TYR A 437 -25.67 8.07 -8.57
CA TYR A 437 -26.31 8.05 -9.89
C TYR A 437 -25.66 9.05 -10.85
N ASN A 438 -25.21 8.56 -12.00
CA ASN A 438 -24.71 9.37 -13.09
C ASN A 438 -25.84 9.62 -14.12
N PRO A 439 -26.45 10.81 -14.16
CA PRO A 439 -27.58 11.10 -15.04
C PRO A 439 -27.20 11.17 -16.52
N GLU A 440 -25.93 11.43 -16.86
CA GLU A 440 -25.49 11.54 -18.25
C GLU A 440 -25.41 10.19 -18.95
N LYS A 441 -25.07 9.15 -18.18
CA LYS A 441 -24.82 7.81 -18.70
C LYS A 441 -25.86 6.77 -18.27
N ASP A 442 -26.87 7.20 -17.49
CA ASP A 442 -27.98 6.38 -16.98
C ASP A 442 -27.48 5.10 -16.27
N TYR A 443 -26.47 5.26 -15.41
CA TYR A 443 -25.95 4.20 -14.57
C TYR A 443 -25.67 4.69 -13.14
N MET A 444 -25.50 3.76 -12.22
CA MET A 444 -24.97 3.96 -10.88
C MET A 444 -23.50 3.58 -10.84
N ASP A 445 -22.65 4.46 -10.34
CA ASP A 445 -21.34 4.09 -9.84
C ASP A 445 -21.51 3.65 -8.38
N GLY A 446 -20.95 2.51 -8.03
CA GLY A 446 -20.95 1.99 -6.68
C GLY A 446 -19.53 1.82 -6.14
N LEU A 447 -19.41 1.89 -4.82
CA LEU A 447 -18.20 1.57 -4.08
C LEU A 447 -18.57 0.58 -2.97
N PHE A 448 -17.97 -0.60 -3.00
CA PHE A 448 -18.13 -1.64 -1.99
C PHE A 448 -16.89 -1.67 -1.10
N ILE A 449 -17.10 -1.67 0.21
CA ILE A 449 -16.03 -1.70 1.21
C ILE A 449 -16.42 -2.70 2.26
N GLY A 450 -15.52 -3.61 2.57
CA GLY A 450 -15.82 -4.67 3.51
C GLY A 450 -14.62 -5.12 4.31
N THR A 451 -14.87 -6.00 5.28
CA THR A 451 -13.81 -6.69 6.01
C THR A 451 -13.62 -8.10 5.47
N LEU A 452 -12.40 -8.59 5.48
CA LEU A 452 -12.08 -10.00 5.30
C LEU A 452 -11.11 -10.37 6.43
N HIS A 453 -11.46 -11.38 7.23
CA HIS A 453 -10.73 -11.74 8.45
C HIS A 453 -10.51 -10.54 9.39
N ASP A 454 -11.59 -9.78 9.65
CA ASP A 454 -11.58 -8.55 10.47
C ASP A 454 -10.62 -7.44 9.97
N GLN A 455 -10.10 -7.53 8.74
CA GLN A 455 -9.27 -6.50 8.11
C GLN A 455 -10.02 -5.80 6.98
N CYS A 456 -10.02 -4.47 6.97
CA CYS A 456 -10.61 -3.68 5.89
C CYS A 456 -9.92 -3.99 4.56
N GLN A 457 -10.73 -4.30 3.56
CA GLN A 457 -10.27 -4.55 2.20
C GLN A 457 -10.25 -3.26 1.39
N SER A 458 -9.42 -3.23 0.35
CA SER A 458 -9.44 -2.16 -0.64
C SER A 458 -10.85 -2.02 -1.24
N PRO A 459 -11.36 -0.78 -1.41
CA PRO A 459 -12.67 -0.59 -2.00
C PRO A 459 -12.78 -1.19 -3.40
N LEU A 460 -13.88 -1.90 -3.65
CA LEU A 460 -14.21 -2.42 -4.98
C LEU A 460 -15.14 -1.44 -5.67
N LYS A 461 -14.78 -1.03 -6.89
CA LYS A 461 -15.66 -0.19 -7.70
C LYS A 461 -16.75 -1.06 -8.32
N SER A 462 -17.92 -0.50 -8.54
CA SER A 462 -18.96 -1.16 -9.30
C SER A 462 -19.66 -0.21 -10.24
N THR A 463 -20.20 -0.78 -11.31
CA THR A 463 -21.06 -0.05 -12.23
C THR A 463 -22.34 -0.85 -12.36
N THR A 464 -23.48 -0.21 -12.12
CA THR A 464 -24.80 -0.82 -12.19
C THR A 464 -25.68 -0.05 -13.14
N LYS A 465 -26.35 -0.72 -14.07
CA LYS A 465 -27.23 -0.11 -15.08
C LYS A 465 -28.52 -0.90 -15.18
N LYS A 466 -29.54 -0.33 -15.80
CA LYS A 466 -30.75 -1.09 -16.16
C LYS A 466 -30.41 -2.16 -17.18
N LYS A 467 -30.92 -3.38 -17.01
CA LYS A 467 -30.71 -4.46 -17.98
C LYS A 467 -31.45 -4.18 -19.29
N PHE A 468 -32.68 -3.70 -19.18
CA PHE A 468 -33.57 -3.45 -20.31
C PHE A 468 -34.06 -1.99 -20.27
N PRO A 469 -33.79 -1.18 -21.30
CA PRO A 469 -34.24 0.22 -21.34
C PRO A 469 -35.77 0.40 -21.28
N GLU A 470 -36.53 -0.60 -21.75
CA GLU A 470 -37.99 -0.63 -21.76
C GLU A 470 -38.59 -1.67 -20.78
N GLY A 471 -37.76 -2.27 -19.92
CA GLY A 471 -38.19 -3.33 -19.00
C GLY A 471 -38.46 -2.84 -17.57
N SER A 472 -38.64 -3.78 -16.64
CA SER A 472 -38.75 -3.45 -15.22
C SER A 472 -37.44 -2.86 -14.70
N ASP A 473 -37.51 -1.70 -14.05
CA ASP A 473 -36.37 -1.06 -13.37
C ASP A 473 -35.81 -1.93 -12.24
N ALA A 474 -36.56 -2.94 -11.77
CA ALA A 474 -36.11 -3.91 -10.78
C ALA A 474 -35.14 -4.98 -11.34
N ILE A 475 -34.86 -4.99 -12.65
CA ILE A 475 -33.83 -5.87 -13.22
C ILE A 475 -32.64 -5.01 -13.64
N ILE A 476 -31.57 -5.09 -12.86
CA ILE A 476 -30.35 -4.31 -13.09
C ILE A 476 -29.19 -5.26 -13.41
N GLU A 477 -28.24 -4.79 -14.20
CA GLU A 477 -26.96 -5.46 -14.40
C GLU A 477 -25.90 -4.68 -13.63
N GLY A 478 -25.13 -5.38 -12.80
CA GLY A 478 -23.98 -4.82 -12.11
C GLY A 478 -22.71 -5.55 -12.49
N ARG A 479 -21.59 -4.85 -12.51
CA ARG A 479 -20.26 -5.46 -12.56
C ARG A 479 -19.39 -4.85 -11.47
N ILE A 480 -18.50 -5.65 -10.92
CA ILE A 480 -17.53 -5.22 -9.91
C ILE A 480 -16.15 -5.15 -10.57
N GLN A 481 -15.34 -4.18 -10.16
CA GLN A 481 -13.96 -4.03 -10.55
C GLN A 481 -13.09 -4.08 -9.29
N ALA A 482 -12.16 -5.04 -9.25
CA ALA A 482 -11.17 -5.21 -8.21
C ALA A 482 -9.78 -4.96 -8.79
N GLY A 483 -9.24 -3.75 -8.59
CA GLY A 483 -8.01 -3.32 -9.25
C GLY A 483 -8.16 -3.31 -10.78
N GLU A 484 -7.26 -4.02 -11.47
CA GLU A 484 -7.32 -4.19 -12.93
C GLU A 484 -8.31 -5.27 -13.38
N SER A 485 -8.79 -6.12 -12.47
CA SER A 485 -9.71 -7.21 -12.80
C SER A 485 -11.15 -6.71 -12.85
N ILE A 486 -11.80 -6.89 -14.00
CA ILE A 486 -13.21 -6.55 -14.21
C ILE A 486 -14.02 -7.85 -14.23
N PHE A 487 -14.93 -8.02 -13.28
CA PHE A 487 -15.83 -9.15 -13.24
C PHE A 487 -16.91 -9.03 -14.34
N PRO A 488 -17.44 -10.17 -14.84
CA PRO A 488 -18.54 -10.15 -15.80
C PRO A 488 -19.78 -9.46 -15.23
N TRP A 489 -20.67 -9.03 -16.12
CA TRP A 489 -21.96 -8.46 -15.72
C TRP A 489 -22.82 -9.55 -15.08
N ILE A 490 -23.35 -9.24 -13.89
CA ILE A 490 -24.27 -10.08 -13.12
C ILE A 490 -25.63 -9.39 -13.14
N THR A 491 -26.69 -10.17 -13.36
CA THR A 491 -28.06 -9.66 -13.26
C THR A 491 -28.54 -9.74 -11.82
N PHE A 492 -29.01 -8.60 -11.30
CA PHE A 492 -29.65 -8.50 -9.99
C PHE A 492 -31.14 -8.23 -10.19
N ASN A 493 -31.96 -9.01 -9.49
CA ASN A 493 -33.41 -8.86 -9.42
C ASN A 493 -33.77 -8.25 -8.06
N ILE A 494 -34.30 -7.03 -8.08
CA ILE A 494 -34.76 -6.33 -6.88
C ILE A 494 -36.15 -6.89 -6.51
N MET A 495 -36.19 -7.67 -5.44
CA MET A 495 -37.41 -8.37 -4.99
C MET A 495 -38.24 -7.51 -4.03
N TYR A 496 -37.59 -6.60 -3.32
CA TYR A 496 -38.22 -5.74 -2.33
C TYR A 496 -37.46 -4.43 -2.18
N PHE A 497 -38.20 -3.32 -2.07
CA PHE A 497 -37.65 -2.02 -1.70
C PHE A 497 -38.70 -1.15 -1.01
N ASP A 498 -38.37 -0.55 0.13
CA ASP A 498 -39.24 0.40 0.83
C ASP A 498 -38.60 1.76 1.15
N GLY A 499 -37.37 1.99 0.66
CA GLY A 499 -36.57 3.18 0.97
C GLY A 499 -35.56 2.98 2.09
N GLU A 500 -35.88 2.14 3.06
CA GLU A 500 -35.03 1.81 4.21
C GLU A 500 -34.29 0.49 4.01
N PHE A 501 -34.96 -0.52 3.44
CA PHE A 501 -34.43 -1.85 3.16
C PHE A 501 -34.58 -2.19 1.68
N MET A 502 -33.64 -3.01 1.20
CA MET A 502 -33.63 -3.54 -0.16
C MET A 502 -33.22 -5.01 -0.10
N LEU A 503 -33.98 -5.87 -0.77
CA LEU A 503 -33.64 -7.27 -0.95
C LEU A 503 -33.42 -7.53 -2.44
N HIS A 504 -32.22 -7.98 -2.80
CA HIS A 504 -31.91 -8.33 -4.19
C HIS A 504 -31.42 -9.77 -4.30
N MET A 505 -31.68 -10.39 -5.45
CA MET A 505 -31.15 -11.70 -5.82
C MET A 505 -30.20 -11.56 -7.01
N ALA A 506 -29.02 -12.15 -6.94
CA ALA A 506 -28.14 -12.42 -8.06
C ALA A 506 -28.15 -13.93 -8.39
N CYS A 507 -28.20 -14.26 -9.67
CA CYS A 507 -27.96 -15.62 -10.14
C CYS A 507 -26.69 -15.64 -10.98
N TYR A 508 -25.67 -16.37 -10.54
CA TYR A 508 -24.36 -16.41 -11.20
C TYR A 508 -24.32 -17.40 -12.38
N LEU A 509 -25.21 -18.39 -12.37
CA LEU A 509 -25.34 -19.37 -13.43
C LEU A 509 -26.81 -19.76 -13.58
N GLU A 510 -27.47 -19.27 -14.61
CA GLU A 510 -28.84 -19.68 -14.94
C GLU A 510 -28.77 -20.92 -15.86
N ASN A 511 -29.46 -21.99 -15.46
CA ASN A 511 -29.60 -23.19 -16.26
C ASN A 511 -30.40 -22.91 -17.54
N GLU A 512 -30.27 -23.77 -18.56
CA GLU A 512 -30.99 -23.60 -19.84
C GLU A 512 -32.52 -23.53 -19.67
N ASP A 513 -33.06 -24.15 -18.62
CA ASP A 513 -34.48 -24.17 -18.32
C ASP A 513 -34.97 -22.93 -17.52
N GLY A 514 -34.06 -21.98 -17.26
CA GLY A 514 -34.28 -20.74 -16.53
C GLY A 514 -34.22 -20.87 -15.01
N THR A 515 -33.79 -22.02 -14.48
CA THR A 515 -33.58 -22.21 -13.05
C THR A 515 -32.24 -21.66 -12.57
N CYS A 516 -32.18 -21.21 -11.32
CA CYS A 516 -30.91 -20.88 -10.67
C CYS A 516 -30.57 -21.97 -9.64
N PRO A 517 -29.44 -22.69 -9.80
CA PRO A 517 -28.96 -23.59 -8.77
C PRO A 517 -28.78 -22.86 -7.44
N ARG A 518 -29.16 -23.51 -6.35
CA ARG A 518 -29.19 -22.88 -5.01
C ARG A 518 -27.81 -22.39 -4.56
N ASP A 519 -26.74 -23.09 -4.92
CA ASP A 519 -25.34 -22.73 -4.65
C ASP A 519 -24.78 -21.68 -5.62
N LYS A 520 -25.57 -21.27 -6.62
CA LYS A 520 -25.27 -20.20 -7.59
C LYS A 520 -26.21 -19.00 -7.44
N MET A 521 -27.07 -19.04 -6.42
CA MET A 521 -28.02 -17.98 -6.09
C MET A 521 -27.52 -17.24 -4.85
N GLU A 522 -27.36 -15.93 -4.98
CA GLU A 522 -27.06 -15.05 -3.86
C GLU A 522 -28.24 -14.13 -3.58
N ILE A 523 -28.67 -14.08 -2.32
CA ILE A 523 -29.65 -13.12 -1.85
C ILE A 523 -29.02 -12.25 -0.80
N THR A 524 -29.15 -10.94 -0.97
CA THR A 524 -28.54 -9.95 -0.09
C THR A 524 -29.59 -8.96 0.39
N LEU A 525 -29.67 -8.81 1.70
CA LEU A 525 -30.49 -7.81 2.37
C LEU A 525 -29.61 -6.61 2.73
N LEU A 526 -29.92 -5.49 2.10
CA LEU A 526 -29.31 -4.20 2.37
C LEU A 526 -30.25 -3.32 3.21
N GLY A 527 -29.70 -2.49 4.08
CA GLY A 527 -30.47 -1.45 4.77
C GLY A 527 -29.73 -0.12 4.86
N ARG A 528 -30.48 0.96 5.00
CA ARG A 528 -29.96 2.30 5.36
C ARG A 528 -29.47 2.36 6.79
N SER A 529 -29.93 1.42 7.62
CA SER A 529 -29.44 1.18 8.97
C SER A 529 -28.96 -0.28 9.09
N ARG A 530 -28.02 -0.54 9.99
CA ARG A 530 -27.56 -1.91 10.31
C ARG A 530 -28.59 -2.72 11.11
N ARG A 531 -29.60 -2.06 11.69
CA ARG A 531 -30.58 -2.71 12.54
C ARG A 531 -31.76 -3.12 11.70
N LEU A 532 -32.02 -4.42 11.67
CA LEU A 532 -33.26 -4.94 11.14
C LEU A 532 -34.37 -4.63 12.13
N ASP A 533 -35.42 -3.96 11.67
CA ASP A 533 -36.60 -3.77 12.52
C ASP A 533 -37.46 -5.05 12.54
N LYS A 534 -38.31 -5.16 13.56
CA LYS A 534 -39.15 -6.35 13.76
C LYS A 534 -40.11 -6.58 12.59
N GLN A 535 -40.56 -5.51 11.93
CA GLN A 535 -41.48 -5.59 10.81
C GLN A 535 -40.80 -6.20 9.57
N MET A 536 -39.54 -5.85 9.33
CA MET A 536 -38.75 -6.39 8.24
C MET A 536 -38.34 -7.84 8.51
N GLU A 537 -38.01 -8.20 9.76
CA GLU A 537 -37.81 -9.60 10.15
C GLU A 537 -39.02 -10.47 9.79
N ASP A 538 -40.22 -10.03 10.16
CA ASP A 538 -41.45 -10.80 9.94
C ASP A 538 -41.81 -10.87 8.43
N ARG A 539 -41.40 -9.87 7.64
CA ARG A 539 -41.57 -9.86 6.17
C ARG A 539 -40.54 -10.72 5.45
N LEU A 540 -39.30 -10.78 5.95
CA LEU A 540 -38.20 -11.47 5.29
C LEU A 540 -38.51 -12.95 5.05
N GLU A 541 -39.17 -13.63 5.99
CA GLU A 541 -39.59 -15.03 5.81
C GLU A 541 -40.51 -15.22 4.59
N GLY A 542 -41.46 -14.29 4.38
CA GLY A 542 -42.36 -14.32 3.23
C GLY A 542 -41.63 -14.07 1.91
N LEU A 543 -40.68 -13.14 1.91
CA LEU A 543 -39.85 -12.82 0.73
C LEU A 543 -38.95 -14.00 0.36
N LEU A 544 -38.26 -14.62 1.32
CA LEU A 544 -37.35 -15.75 1.07
C LEU A 544 -38.10 -16.98 0.54
N LYS A 545 -39.32 -17.25 1.03
CA LYS A 545 -40.16 -18.34 0.50
C LYS A 545 -40.48 -18.17 -0.99
N SER A 546 -40.58 -16.94 -1.48
CA SER A 546 -40.84 -16.68 -2.90
C SER A 546 -39.67 -17.02 -3.83
N VAL A 547 -38.49 -17.25 -3.24
CA VAL A 547 -37.23 -17.62 -3.90
C VAL A 547 -36.67 -18.94 -3.35
N CYS A 548 -37.56 -19.83 -2.92
CA CYS A 548 -37.25 -21.19 -2.48
C CYS A 548 -36.17 -21.24 -1.37
N LEU A 549 -36.04 -20.17 -0.58
CA LEU A 549 -35.16 -20.09 0.57
C LEU A 549 -35.95 -19.98 1.87
N THR A 550 -35.28 -20.28 2.97
CA THR A 550 -35.77 -20.04 4.33
C THR A 550 -34.85 -19.06 5.06
N PRO A 551 -35.30 -18.45 6.17
CA PRO A 551 -34.43 -17.60 7.00
C PRO A 551 -33.14 -18.29 7.44
N ASP A 552 -33.14 -19.62 7.61
CA ASP A 552 -31.95 -20.38 8.00
C ASP A 552 -30.85 -20.39 6.92
N ASP A 553 -31.21 -20.13 5.66
CA ASP A 553 -30.27 -20.00 4.54
C ASP A 553 -29.52 -18.68 4.53
N MET A 554 -30.01 -17.69 5.27
CA MET A 554 -29.36 -16.41 5.45
C MET A 554 -28.39 -16.46 6.65
N VAL A 555 -27.27 -15.78 6.51
CA VAL A 555 -26.34 -15.47 7.60
C VAL A 555 -26.28 -13.96 7.79
N PRO A 556 -26.34 -13.48 9.04
CA PRO A 556 -26.06 -12.07 9.32
C PRO A 556 -24.60 -11.78 8.96
N THR A 557 -24.36 -10.61 8.38
CA THR A 557 -23.00 -10.10 8.21
C THR A 557 -22.42 -9.69 9.56
N LYS A 558 -21.10 -9.74 9.69
CA LYS A 558 -20.42 -9.21 10.88
C LYS A 558 -20.65 -7.70 10.98
N GLU A 559 -20.67 -7.21 12.21
CA GLU A 559 -20.62 -5.77 12.43
C GLU A 559 -19.27 -5.24 11.93
N ILE A 560 -19.31 -4.30 11.00
CA ILE A 560 -18.12 -3.69 10.40
C ILE A 560 -17.30 -3.06 11.52
N VAL A 561 -16.09 -3.58 11.72
CA VAL A 561 -14.98 -2.86 12.37
C VAL A 561 -14.72 -1.64 11.49
N ASP A 562 -14.83 -0.42 12.02
CA ASP A 562 -14.79 0.89 11.34
C ASP A 562 -13.92 0.99 10.06
N CYS A 563 -14.36 0.32 8.98
CA CYS A 563 -13.86 0.49 7.64
C CYS A 563 -14.60 1.70 7.11
N MET A 564 -14.20 2.86 7.61
CA MET A 564 -14.70 4.12 7.09
C MET A 564 -14.53 4.07 5.58
N PRO A 565 -15.58 4.40 4.81
CA PRO A 565 -15.43 4.52 3.38
C PRO A 565 -14.39 5.60 3.12
N VAL A 566 -13.18 5.16 2.79
CA VAL A 566 -12.23 6.00 2.08
C VAL A 566 -13.02 6.46 0.86
N LEU A 567 -13.37 7.74 0.80
CA LEU A 567 -13.98 8.34 -0.37
C LEU A 567 -12.89 8.38 -1.45
N ILE A 568 -12.53 7.20 -1.97
CA ILE A 568 -11.58 7.04 -3.05
C ILE A 568 -12.33 7.52 -4.28
N GLY A 569 -12.12 8.80 -4.63
CA GLY A 569 -12.34 9.25 -5.99
C GLY A 569 -11.62 8.31 -6.94
N PRO A 570 -12.16 8.07 -8.14
CA PRO A 570 -11.52 7.18 -9.08
C PRO A 570 -10.03 7.56 -9.18
N GLU A 571 -9.14 6.60 -8.90
CA GLU A 571 -7.78 6.59 -9.44
C GLU A 571 -7.85 6.59 -10.97
N GLU A 572 -8.41 7.66 -11.57
CA GLU A 572 -7.93 8.09 -12.86
C GLU A 572 -6.54 8.67 -12.57
N ASP A 573 -5.54 8.14 -13.27
CA ASP A 573 -4.18 8.70 -13.41
C ASP A 573 -4.15 10.16 -13.88
N SER A 574 -5.28 10.86 -13.91
CA SER A 574 -5.32 12.29 -14.03
C SER A 574 -4.79 12.89 -12.73
N HIS A 575 -3.50 13.20 -12.75
CA HIS A 575 -2.91 14.34 -12.05
C HIS A 575 -3.57 15.68 -12.41
N ASP A 576 -4.86 15.70 -12.76
CA ASP A 576 -5.65 16.89 -13.03
C ASP A 576 -5.92 17.55 -11.69
N LEU A 577 -4.91 18.33 -11.30
CA LEU A 577 -5.00 19.38 -10.34
C LEU A 577 -6.35 20.10 -10.50
N PRO A 578 -7.12 20.30 -9.42
CA PRO A 578 -8.43 20.93 -9.50
C PRO A 578 -8.29 22.29 -10.20
N ASP A 579 -9.23 22.63 -11.09
CA ASP A 579 -9.27 23.99 -11.66
C ASP A 579 -9.71 24.96 -10.55
N THR A 580 -8.72 25.60 -9.93
CA THR A 580 -8.94 26.53 -8.83
C THR A 580 -9.21 27.95 -9.31
N SER A 581 -9.16 28.21 -10.63
CA SER A 581 -9.30 29.56 -11.17
C SER A 581 -10.65 30.21 -10.83
N SER A 582 -11.69 29.40 -10.64
CA SER A 582 -13.03 29.81 -10.21
C SER A 582 -13.19 30.01 -8.70
N CYS A 583 -12.26 29.52 -7.87
CA CYS A 583 -12.35 29.61 -6.40
C CYS A 583 -11.40 30.67 -5.86
N GLN A 584 -11.83 31.93 -5.89
CA GLN A 584 -11.09 33.03 -5.27
C GLN A 584 -11.08 32.87 -3.76
N LEU A 585 -9.92 33.09 -3.11
CA LEU A 585 -9.81 32.98 -1.65
C LEU A 585 -10.75 33.95 -0.91
N THR A 586 -11.16 35.05 -1.54
CA THR A 586 -12.14 36.01 -0.99
C THR A 586 -13.56 35.46 -0.95
N ASP A 587 -13.87 34.47 -1.78
CA ASP A 587 -15.23 33.94 -1.97
C ASP A 587 -15.43 32.59 -1.26
N ILE A 588 -14.34 32.02 -0.72
CA ILE A 588 -14.40 30.78 0.06
C ILE A 588 -15.19 31.03 1.35
N PRO A 589 -16.25 30.23 1.62
CA PRO A 589 -17.04 30.37 2.83
C PRO A 589 -16.19 30.07 4.06
N VAL A 590 -16.43 30.82 5.12
CA VAL A 590 -15.81 30.62 6.42
C VAL A 590 -16.88 30.57 7.50
N VAL A 591 -16.61 29.90 8.61
CA VAL A 591 -17.46 29.98 9.80
C VAL A 591 -17.48 31.42 10.28
N GLU A 592 -18.65 32.05 10.19
CA GLU A 592 -18.92 33.35 10.80
C GLU A 592 -19.03 33.17 12.32
N GLU A 593 -18.51 34.14 13.09
CA GLU A 593 -18.56 34.13 14.56
C GLU A 593 -17.93 32.90 15.24
N LEU A 594 -16.85 32.36 14.69
CA LEU A 594 -16.10 31.25 15.27
C LEU A 594 -15.55 31.61 16.66
N ASN A 595 -16.09 30.98 17.69
CA ASN A 595 -15.51 31.06 19.02
C ASN A 595 -14.20 30.28 19.05
N VAL A 596 -13.09 31.01 19.15
CA VAL A 596 -11.73 30.47 19.16
C VAL A 596 -11.51 29.44 20.28
N ASP A 597 -12.21 29.59 21.40
CA ASP A 597 -12.12 28.64 22.51
C ASP A 597 -12.66 27.25 22.15
N ASP A 598 -13.63 27.18 21.23
CA ASP A 598 -14.22 25.92 20.77
C ASP A 598 -13.26 25.16 19.85
N LEU A 599 -12.20 25.80 19.33
CA LEU A 599 -11.13 25.16 18.58
C LEU A 599 -10.06 24.54 19.47
N LEU A 600 -9.96 24.92 20.75
CA LEU A 600 -8.85 24.51 21.60
C LEU A 600 -8.91 23.03 21.95
N GLY A 601 -7.74 22.39 22.07
CA GLY A 601 -7.59 20.98 22.45
C GLY A 601 -7.08 20.11 21.31
N THR A 602 -7.26 18.80 21.49
CA THR A 602 -6.82 17.77 20.54
C THR A 602 -7.87 17.52 19.47
N TRP A 603 -7.38 17.25 18.27
CA TRP A 603 -8.12 16.97 17.06
C TRP A 603 -7.42 15.83 16.31
N TYR A 604 -8.18 14.86 15.83
CA TYR A 604 -7.71 13.73 15.04
C TYR A 604 -7.99 14.00 13.57
N GLY A 605 -7.02 13.76 12.70
CA GLY A 605 -7.28 13.72 11.27
C GLY A 605 -8.23 12.58 10.95
N LEU A 606 -9.34 12.88 10.30
CA LEU A 606 -10.31 11.90 9.79
C LEU A 606 -10.19 11.75 8.26
N GLY A 607 -9.84 12.85 7.59
CA GLY A 607 -9.47 12.84 6.19
C GLY A 607 -8.61 14.04 5.83
N SER A 608 -7.80 13.90 4.79
CA SER A 608 -6.98 14.98 4.25
C SER A 608 -6.81 14.83 2.75
N VAL A 609 -6.68 15.97 2.08
CA VAL A 609 -6.18 16.06 0.71
C VAL A 609 -5.06 17.09 0.71
N ASP A 610 -3.90 16.72 0.21
CA ASP A 610 -2.73 17.59 0.09
C ASP A 610 -2.14 17.42 -1.31
N TYR A 611 -2.40 18.37 -2.21
CA TYR A 611 -1.87 18.32 -3.58
C TYR A 611 -0.39 18.73 -3.65
N GLY A 612 0.17 19.26 -2.56
CA GLY A 612 1.56 19.68 -2.48
C GLY A 612 2.52 18.53 -2.11
N MET A 613 2.00 17.46 -1.50
CA MET A 613 2.78 16.30 -1.10
C MET A 613 2.35 15.05 -1.87
N LYS A 614 3.31 14.37 -2.52
CA LYS A 614 3.05 13.14 -3.28
C LYS A 614 2.91 11.89 -2.42
N GLU A 615 3.22 11.95 -1.13
CA GLU A 615 3.09 10.82 -0.23
C GLU A 615 1.64 10.73 0.28
N GLU A 616 1.09 9.52 0.29
CA GLU A 616 -0.18 9.25 0.98
C GLU A 616 -0.06 9.72 2.43
N GLY A 617 -1.00 10.57 2.85
CA GLY A 617 -0.93 11.25 4.12
C GLY A 617 -0.93 10.23 5.26
N PRO A 618 0.16 10.09 6.04
CA PRO A 618 0.09 9.34 7.28
C PRO A 618 -1.03 9.91 8.15
N GLY A 619 -1.64 9.06 8.96
CA GLY A 619 -2.44 9.47 10.10
C GLY A 619 -1.85 10.67 10.83
N PHE A 620 -2.65 11.60 11.32
CA PHE A 620 -2.11 12.71 12.09
C PHE A 620 -3.03 13.19 13.20
N VAL A 621 -2.42 13.76 14.23
CA VAL A 621 -3.09 14.39 15.37
C VAL A 621 -2.67 15.85 15.41
N VAL A 622 -3.62 16.72 15.74
CA VAL A 622 -3.44 18.16 15.86
C VAL A 622 -3.79 18.59 17.28
N ALA A 623 -2.95 19.41 17.90
CA ALA A 623 -3.30 20.15 19.10
C ALA A 623 -3.37 21.64 18.77
N ILE A 624 -4.53 22.25 19.03
CA ILE A 624 -4.73 23.69 18.91
C ILE A 624 -4.73 24.27 20.31
N SER A 625 -3.83 25.20 20.57
CA SER A 625 -3.69 25.88 21.85
C SER A 625 -3.68 27.39 21.66
N ARG A 626 -4.11 28.14 22.69
CA ARG A 626 -4.09 29.60 22.67
C ARG A 626 -2.71 30.07 23.12
N ARG A 627 -1.99 30.81 22.26
CA ARG A 627 -0.66 31.33 22.61
C ARG A 627 -0.71 32.77 23.13
N THR A 628 -1.53 33.60 22.50
CA THR A 628 -1.87 34.97 22.93
C THR A 628 -3.39 35.19 22.76
N ALA A 629 -3.88 36.40 23.00
CA ALA A 629 -5.30 36.72 22.78
C ALA A 629 -5.73 36.57 21.30
N SER A 630 -4.83 36.83 20.35
CA SER A 630 -5.10 36.83 18.90
C SER A 630 -4.38 35.72 18.11
N THR A 631 -3.50 34.95 18.77
CA THR A 631 -2.70 33.91 18.12
C THR A 631 -2.98 32.52 18.71
N LEU A 632 -3.33 31.60 17.82
CA LEU A 632 -3.42 30.16 18.06
C LEU A 632 -2.09 29.47 17.70
N GLN A 633 -1.76 28.41 18.41
CA GLN A 633 -0.67 27.50 18.07
C GLN A 633 -1.28 26.16 17.67
N TRP A 634 -1.03 25.74 16.43
CA TRP A 634 -1.38 24.46 15.85
C TRP A 634 -0.12 23.57 15.83
N ARG A 635 -0.11 22.50 16.60
CA ARG A 635 0.94 21.48 16.56
C ARG A 635 0.38 20.24 15.87
N GLN A 636 1.11 19.71 14.90
CA GLN A 636 0.74 18.49 14.18
C GLN A 636 1.80 17.41 14.40
N TRP A 637 1.34 16.21 14.71
CA TRP A 637 2.13 14.98 14.76
C TRP A 637 1.62 14.02 13.71
N ASN A 638 2.53 13.48 12.91
CA ASN A 638 2.20 12.41 11.96
C ASN A 638 2.47 11.06 12.63
N ILE A 639 1.62 10.09 12.32
CA ILE A 639 1.67 8.72 12.78
C ILE A 639 2.29 7.90 11.65
N ARG A 640 3.54 7.47 11.84
CA ARG A 640 4.23 6.55 10.92
C ARG A 640 4.66 5.33 11.71
N GLU A 641 4.21 4.15 11.29
CA GLU A 641 4.59 2.85 11.88
C GLU A 641 4.34 2.78 13.40
N GLY A 642 3.21 3.33 13.88
CA GLY A 642 2.87 3.37 15.32
C GLY A 642 3.72 4.35 16.15
N SER A 643 4.51 5.21 15.50
CA SER A 643 5.30 6.25 16.15
C SER A 643 4.79 7.65 15.81
N CYS A 644 4.73 8.51 16.83
CA CYS A 644 4.34 9.92 16.69
C CYS A 644 5.56 10.77 16.39
N GLN A 645 5.67 11.26 15.16
CA GLN A 645 6.72 12.18 14.76
C GLN A 645 6.18 13.61 14.73
N ALA A 646 6.73 14.47 15.58
CA ALA A 646 6.39 15.89 15.57
C ALA A 646 6.86 16.51 14.26
N GLU A 647 5.91 16.90 13.41
CA GLU A 647 6.24 17.41 12.09
C GLU A 647 6.32 18.93 12.09
N LYS A 648 5.32 19.59 12.69
CA LYS A 648 5.10 21.00 12.43
C LYS A 648 4.40 21.72 13.57
N THR A 649 4.98 22.85 13.97
CA THR A 649 4.28 23.87 14.76
C THR A 649 3.98 25.04 13.85
N ILE A 650 2.71 25.44 13.79
CA ILE A 650 2.20 26.59 13.05
C ILE A 650 1.60 27.56 14.07
N TYR A 651 1.89 28.84 13.94
CA TYR A 651 1.19 29.89 14.68
C TYR A 651 0.19 30.56 13.75
N MET A 652 -1.09 30.50 14.09
CA MET A 652 -2.20 31.02 13.31
C MET A 652 -2.72 32.29 13.96
N LYS A 653 -2.75 33.38 13.20
CA LYS A 653 -3.26 34.67 13.67
C LYS A 653 -4.52 35.03 12.90
N ALA A 654 -5.54 35.55 13.57
CA ALA A 654 -6.76 36.00 12.89
C ALA A 654 -6.41 37.05 11.83
N ALA A 655 -6.89 36.85 10.61
CA ALA A 655 -6.54 37.71 9.47
C ALA A 655 -7.13 39.13 9.58
N CYS A 656 -8.17 39.29 10.41
CA CYS A 656 -8.92 40.54 10.54
C CYS A 656 -9.13 40.87 12.02
N THR A 657 -8.73 42.08 12.44
CA THR A 657 -8.85 42.52 13.84
C THR A 657 -10.32 42.55 14.28
N GLY A 658 -10.65 41.84 15.37
CA GLY A 658 -12.02 41.75 15.89
C GLY A 658 -12.97 40.88 15.06
N SER A 659 -12.45 40.21 14.02
CA SER A 659 -13.21 39.25 13.25
C SER A 659 -13.01 37.86 13.83
N ASN A 660 -14.08 37.26 14.31
CA ASN A 660 -14.14 35.84 14.63
C ASN A 660 -14.37 35.01 13.35
N THR A 661 -13.98 35.52 12.18
CA THR A 661 -14.11 34.74 10.95
C THR A 661 -13.07 33.64 10.97
N GLY A 662 -13.41 32.50 10.37
CA GLY A 662 -12.50 31.36 10.27
C GLY A 662 -11.19 31.61 9.49
N ASP A 663 -10.80 32.85 9.17
CA ASP A 663 -9.63 33.19 8.34
C ASP A 663 -8.40 33.54 9.20
N TYR A 664 -7.33 32.76 9.02
CA TYR A 664 -6.10 32.84 9.79
C TYR A 664 -4.86 32.85 8.88
N ILE A 665 -3.73 33.29 9.45
CA ILE A 665 -2.44 33.25 8.78
C ILE A 665 -1.37 32.56 9.61
N SER A 666 -0.65 31.63 8.96
CA SER A 666 0.49 30.91 9.52
C SER A 666 1.76 31.78 9.51
N THR A 667 2.41 31.98 10.67
CA THR A 667 3.59 32.86 10.80
C THR A 667 4.94 32.15 11.02
N ARG A 668 5.00 30.84 11.31
CA ARG A 668 6.28 30.11 11.48
C ARG A 668 6.14 28.59 11.29
N SER A 669 7.17 27.94 10.74
CA SER A 669 7.42 26.49 10.85
C SER A 669 8.91 26.22 11.13
N SER A 670 9.25 25.09 11.74
CA SER A 670 10.56 24.80 12.34
C SER A 670 11.68 24.37 11.38
N SER A 671 11.42 24.10 10.10
CA SER A 671 12.44 23.46 9.24
C SER A 671 12.70 24.10 7.88
N PHE A 672 11.80 24.90 7.31
CA PHE A 672 12.07 25.67 6.08
C PHE A 672 11.19 26.92 6.07
N MET A 673 11.61 27.96 5.34
CA MET A 673 10.86 29.22 5.13
C MET A 673 9.47 28.96 4.53
N LEU A 674 8.53 28.53 5.36
CA LEU A 674 7.16 28.33 4.93
C LEU A 674 6.48 29.68 4.87
N GLN A 675 6.22 30.05 3.63
CA GLN A 675 5.40 31.14 3.13
C GLN A 675 4.10 31.24 3.95
N TRP A 676 3.64 32.46 4.18
CA TRP A 676 2.37 32.72 4.86
C TRP A 676 1.28 31.90 4.18
N THR A 677 0.67 30.99 4.95
CA THR A 677 -0.41 30.11 4.48
C THR A 677 -1.72 30.72 4.93
N THR A 678 -2.67 30.88 4.00
CA THR A 678 -4.05 31.24 4.34
C THR A 678 -4.74 30.00 4.88
N VAL A 679 -5.23 30.07 6.12
CA VAL A 679 -6.01 29.01 6.75
C VAL A 679 -7.45 29.50 6.87
N LYS A 680 -8.41 28.69 6.42
CA LYS A 680 -9.83 28.99 6.50
C LYS A 680 -10.57 27.83 7.16
N PHE A 681 -11.31 28.12 8.23
CA PHE A 681 -12.24 27.18 8.83
C PHE A 681 -13.55 27.25 8.06
N LEU A 682 -13.79 26.26 7.20
CA LEU A 682 -14.92 26.24 6.28
C LEU A 682 -16.23 25.91 6.99
N ARG A 683 -16.18 24.96 7.94
CA ARG A 683 -17.33 24.52 8.71
C ARG A 683 -16.90 23.94 10.06
N PHE A 684 -17.75 24.13 11.07
CA PHE A 684 -17.56 23.64 12.43
C PHE A 684 -18.89 23.16 13.00
N THR A 685 -18.92 21.98 13.65
CA THR A 685 -20.11 21.41 14.27
C THR A 685 -19.93 21.11 15.77
N GLY A 686 -18.92 21.69 16.41
CA GLY A 686 -18.52 21.36 17.78
C GLY A 686 -17.47 20.25 17.80
N ASP A 687 -17.83 19.09 17.26
CA ASP A 687 -16.98 17.90 17.28
C ASP A 687 -16.21 17.66 15.97
N LEU A 688 -16.60 18.30 14.88
CA LEU A 688 -15.93 18.22 13.59
C LEU A 688 -15.54 19.60 13.07
N LEU A 689 -14.41 19.65 12.38
CA LEU A 689 -13.83 20.86 11.83
C LEU A 689 -13.28 20.59 10.43
N LEU A 690 -13.73 21.39 9.45
CA LEU A 690 -13.19 21.36 8.09
C LEU A 690 -12.26 22.55 7.88
N VAL A 691 -10.98 22.27 7.64
CA VAL A 691 -9.92 23.28 7.54
C VAL A 691 -9.35 23.30 6.13
N TYR A 692 -9.42 24.44 5.47
CA TYR A 692 -8.78 24.71 4.19
C TYR A 692 -7.48 25.48 4.40
N LYS A 693 -6.42 25.06 3.73
CA LYS A 693 -5.08 25.68 3.78
C LYS A 693 -4.64 25.96 2.36
N CYS A 694 -4.28 27.21 2.08
CA CYS A 694 -3.67 27.63 0.82
C CYS A 694 -2.23 28.08 1.08
N MET A 695 -1.27 27.26 0.63
CA MET A 695 0.16 27.52 0.76
C MET A 695 0.69 28.43 -0.35
N GLN A 696 0.07 28.39 -1.53
CA GLN A 696 0.50 29.18 -2.68
C GLN A 696 -0.68 29.89 -3.33
N GLU A 697 -0.70 31.21 -3.24
CA GLU A 697 -1.71 32.02 -3.92
C GLU A 697 -1.26 32.39 -5.35
N THR A 698 -2.19 32.48 -6.27
CA THR A 698 -2.02 33.08 -7.59
C THR A 698 -1.99 34.60 -7.50
N ASP A 699 -1.61 35.26 -8.59
CA ASP A 699 -1.66 36.71 -8.70
C ASP A 699 -3.09 37.28 -8.64
N GLN A 700 -4.11 36.45 -8.93
CA GLN A 700 -5.51 36.85 -9.01
C GLN A 700 -6.27 36.68 -7.69
N GLY A 701 -5.66 36.06 -6.67
CA GLY A 701 -6.33 35.81 -5.40
C GLY A 701 -6.85 34.38 -5.21
N ALA A 702 -6.74 33.50 -6.21
CA ALA A 702 -7.07 32.08 -6.12
C ALA A 702 -5.89 31.27 -5.56
N CYS A 703 -6.15 30.11 -4.95
CA CYS A 703 -5.07 29.21 -4.55
C CYS A 703 -4.53 28.43 -5.75
N ARG A 704 -3.22 28.26 -5.86
CA ARG A 704 -2.64 27.33 -6.83
C ARG A 704 -3.01 25.90 -6.43
N PRO A 705 -3.35 25.02 -7.38
CA PRO A 705 -3.77 23.67 -7.06
C PRO A 705 -2.75 22.90 -6.21
N GLU A 706 -1.45 23.03 -6.49
CA GLU A 706 -0.36 22.36 -5.76
C GLU A 706 -0.17 22.92 -4.33
N GLY A 707 -0.79 24.06 -4.04
CA GLY A 707 -0.76 24.69 -2.73
C GLY A 707 -1.99 24.40 -1.87
N ILE A 708 -2.96 23.62 -2.37
CA ILE A 708 -4.19 23.32 -1.64
C ILE A 708 -3.98 22.13 -0.72
N ARG A 709 -4.38 22.34 0.54
CA ARG A 709 -4.61 21.27 1.50
C ARG A 709 -5.95 21.46 2.19
N VAL A 710 -6.73 20.39 2.34
CA VAL A 710 -7.94 20.38 3.18
C VAL A 710 -7.84 19.25 4.18
N ASP A 711 -8.07 19.57 5.45
CA ASP A 711 -8.09 18.61 6.54
C ASP A 711 -9.49 18.57 7.15
N LEU A 712 -10.07 17.37 7.25
CA LEU A 712 -11.24 17.07 8.05
C LEU A 712 -10.77 16.53 9.40
N LEU A 713 -11.09 17.25 10.46
CA LEU A 713 -10.67 16.94 11.82
C LEU A 713 -11.86 16.59 12.71
N GLY A 714 -11.66 15.66 13.64
CA GLY A 714 -12.64 15.30 14.66
C GLY A 714 -12.10 15.37 16.08
N ARG A 715 -12.97 15.57 17.07
CA ARG A 715 -12.64 15.45 18.50
C ARG A 715 -12.40 14.01 18.94
N SER A 716 -12.84 13.05 18.14
CA SER A 716 -12.61 11.62 18.27
C SER A 716 -11.83 11.13 17.05
N SER A 717 -11.13 10.01 17.20
CA SER A 717 -10.47 9.27 16.11
C SER A 717 -11.47 8.73 15.08
N SER A 718 -12.75 8.63 15.45
CA SER A 718 -13.82 8.28 14.51
C SER A 718 -14.98 9.26 14.61
N ALA A 719 -15.67 9.45 13.49
CA ALA A 719 -16.90 10.24 13.39
C ALA A 719 -17.93 9.47 12.59
N SER A 720 -19.21 9.65 12.93
CA SER A 720 -20.27 9.07 12.12
C SER A 720 -20.32 9.74 10.74
N LEU A 721 -20.69 8.97 9.72
CA LEU A 721 -20.79 9.49 8.37
C LEU A 721 -21.88 10.57 8.27
N ASP A 722 -22.97 10.43 9.03
CA ASP A 722 -24.06 11.41 9.10
C ASP A 722 -23.57 12.77 9.61
N ASP A 723 -22.64 12.77 10.58
CA ASP A 723 -22.04 14.00 11.09
C ASP A 723 -21.07 14.63 10.07
N MET A 724 -20.40 13.81 9.26
CA MET A 724 -19.44 14.27 8.25
C MET A 724 -20.10 14.81 6.97
N ILE A 725 -21.24 14.26 6.54
CA ILE A 725 -21.94 14.66 5.30
C ILE A 725 -22.14 16.19 5.19
N PRO A 726 -22.64 16.89 6.22
CA PRO A 726 -22.77 18.35 6.17
C PRO A 726 -21.44 19.07 5.93
N LEU A 727 -20.33 18.59 6.48
CA LEU A 727 -19.00 19.18 6.25
C LEU A 727 -18.57 18.98 4.80
N LEU A 728 -18.68 17.75 4.31
CA LEU A 728 -18.26 17.39 2.95
C LEU A 728 -19.04 18.17 1.87
N SER A 729 -20.30 18.53 2.13
CA SER A 729 -21.10 19.38 1.23
C SER A 729 -20.53 20.78 0.99
N THR A 730 -19.54 21.22 1.80
CA THR A 730 -18.88 22.53 1.70
C THR A 730 -17.68 22.53 0.73
N LEU A 731 -17.14 21.34 0.39
CA LEU A 731 -15.94 21.20 -0.45
C LEU A 731 -16.07 21.80 -1.85
N PRO A 732 -17.24 21.75 -2.53
CA PRO A 732 -17.39 22.39 -3.84
C PRO A 732 -17.09 23.89 -3.82
N ALA A 733 -17.29 24.56 -2.68
CA ALA A 733 -16.97 25.99 -2.52
C ALA A 733 -15.46 26.29 -2.54
N VAL A 734 -14.61 25.27 -2.41
CA VAL A 734 -13.15 25.35 -2.54
C VAL A 734 -12.63 24.58 -3.76
N CYS A 735 -13.50 24.34 -4.75
CA CYS A 735 -13.16 23.62 -5.99
C CYS A 735 -12.69 22.18 -5.74
N LEU A 736 -13.18 21.56 -4.67
CA LEU A 736 -12.93 20.18 -4.33
C LEU A 736 -14.25 19.42 -4.27
N LYS A 737 -14.17 18.12 -4.51
CA LYS A 737 -15.28 17.19 -4.33
C LYS A 737 -15.03 16.34 -3.09
N PRO A 738 -16.07 15.79 -2.44
CA PRO A 738 -15.92 14.87 -1.31
C PRO A 738 -14.94 13.73 -1.60
N GLU A 739 -14.93 13.21 -2.83
CA GLU A 739 -14.03 12.13 -3.24
C GLU A 739 -12.55 12.52 -3.36
N ASN A 740 -12.21 13.80 -3.21
CA ASN A 740 -10.81 14.22 -3.14
C ASN A 740 -10.21 14.01 -1.73
N LEU A 741 -11.03 13.94 -0.68
CA LEU A 741 -10.55 13.71 0.69
C LEU A 741 -10.20 12.23 0.88
N LYS A 742 -8.92 11.97 1.14
CA LYS A 742 -8.46 10.63 1.52
C LYS A 742 -8.63 10.46 3.03
N ALA A 743 -9.16 9.34 3.48
CA ALA A 743 -9.18 9.03 4.91
C ALA A 743 -7.74 8.94 5.43
N VAL A 744 -7.52 9.35 6.67
CA VAL A 744 -6.22 9.21 7.34
C VAL A 744 -6.39 8.37 8.59
N THR A 745 -5.39 7.56 8.94
CA THR A 745 -5.44 6.68 10.09
C THR A 745 -5.25 7.45 11.39
N SER A 746 -6.32 7.72 12.12
CA SER A 746 -6.21 8.29 13.46
C SER A 746 -5.75 7.22 14.47
N SER A 747 -4.73 7.51 15.27
CA SER A 747 -4.30 6.69 16.42
C SER A 747 -4.28 7.55 17.67
N SER A 748 -4.71 7.00 18.80
CA SER A 748 -4.63 7.62 20.13
C SER A 748 -3.22 7.59 20.73
N GLU A 749 -2.26 6.94 20.05
CA GLU A 749 -0.87 6.87 20.51
C GLU A 749 -0.25 8.25 20.74
N CYS A 750 -0.71 9.28 20.03
CA CYS A 750 -0.20 10.65 20.15
C CYS A 750 -0.93 11.53 21.18
N ASP A 751 -1.93 11.00 21.89
CA ASP A 751 -2.78 11.79 22.81
C ASP A 751 -1.98 12.45 23.94
N HIS A 752 -1.00 11.72 24.46
CA HIS A 752 -0.15 12.20 25.54
C HIS A 752 0.67 13.44 25.14
N LEU A 753 1.08 13.54 23.87
CA LEU A 753 1.84 14.68 23.33
C LEU A 753 0.94 15.90 23.10
N ALA A 754 -0.31 15.67 22.71
CA ALA A 754 -1.29 16.72 22.50
C ALA A 754 -1.75 17.40 23.80
N SER A 755 -1.63 16.70 24.93
CA SER A 755 -2.04 17.15 26.26
C SER A 755 -1.06 18.09 26.97
N GLU A 756 0.15 18.31 26.43
CA GLU A 756 1.10 19.26 27.02
C GLU A 756 0.52 20.69 26.99
N VAL A 757 0.12 21.16 28.17
CA VAL A 757 -0.37 22.52 28.35
C VAL A 757 0.76 23.49 28.04
N VAL A 758 0.64 24.17 26.90
CA VAL A 758 1.55 25.23 26.52
C VAL A 758 1.14 26.49 27.29
N PRO A 759 2.02 27.08 28.12
CA PRO A 759 1.66 28.30 28.85
C PRO A 759 1.38 29.43 27.87
N MET A 760 0.37 30.24 28.16
CA MET A 760 0.09 31.46 27.40
C MET A 760 1.30 32.41 27.54
N ILE A 761 1.78 33.00 26.43
CA ILE A 761 2.77 34.07 26.52
C ILE A 761 2.00 35.38 26.64
N GLU A 762 2.47 36.27 27.50
CA GLU A 762 2.06 37.67 27.43
C GLU A 762 2.44 38.27 26.07
N THR A 763 1.47 38.87 25.39
CA THR A 763 1.72 39.59 24.13
C THR A 763 2.76 40.66 24.39
N SER A 764 3.83 40.67 23.58
CA SER A 764 4.85 41.70 23.67
C SER A 764 4.22 43.09 23.45
N PRO A 765 4.62 44.14 24.19
CA PRO A 765 4.19 45.50 23.86
C PRO A 765 4.65 45.92 22.45
N CYS A 766 5.62 45.20 21.89
CA CYS A 766 6.14 45.36 20.54
C CYS A 766 5.57 44.34 19.55
N ALA A 767 4.48 43.67 19.90
CA ALA A 767 3.76 42.85 18.96
C ALA A 767 3.28 43.70 17.79
N VAL A 768 3.36 43.19 16.57
CA VAL A 768 2.99 43.93 15.34
C VAL A 768 1.57 44.50 15.47
N ASP A 769 0.65 43.74 16.06
CA ASP A 769 -0.74 44.13 16.33
C ASP A 769 -0.89 45.34 17.25
N SER A 770 0.03 45.46 18.22
CA SER A 770 0.01 46.49 19.26
C SER A 770 0.60 47.81 18.78
N LEU A 771 1.30 47.82 17.63
CA LEU A 771 1.88 49.04 17.07
C LEU A 771 0.79 49.96 16.52
N PRO A 772 0.92 51.29 16.59
CA PRO A 772 -0.02 52.19 15.93
C PRO A 772 -0.05 51.94 14.42
N ALA A 773 -1.22 52.10 13.82
CA ALA A 773 -1.43 51.88 12.39
C ALA A 773 -2.40 52.90 11.82
N VAL A 774 -2.13 53.35 10.61
CA VAL A 774 -2.97 54.28 9.87
C VAL A 774 -3.76 53.49 8.84
N ASN A 775 -5.06 53.77 8.72
CA ASN A 775 -5.86 53.24 7.62
C ASN A 775 -5.29 53.74 6.29
N VAL A 776 -4.78 52.81 5.48
CA VAL A 776 -4.11 53.13 4.23
C VAL A 776 -5.13 53.43 3.15
N ASP A 777 -5.02 54.60 2.55
CA ASP A 777 -5.74 55.01 1.35
C ASP A 777 -4.86 54.64 0.14
N ILE A 778 -5.25 53.57 -0.55
CA ILE A 778 -4.49 52.96 -1.66
C ILE A 778 -4.33 53.91 -2.84
N GLU A 779 -5.31 54.78 -3.08
CA GLU A 779 -5.22 55.79 -4.13
C GLU A 779 -4.21 56.88 -3.74
N LYS A 780 -4.25 57.36 -2.49
CA LYS A 780 -3.33 58.41 -2.03
C LYS A 780 -1.89 57.93 -1.87
N ILE A 781 -1.67 56.65 -1.57
CA ILE A 781 -0.31 56.10 -1.45
C ILE A 781 0.33 55.83 -2.81
N SER A 782 -0.47 55.76 -3.89
CA SER A 782 0.05 55.53 -5.25
C SER A 782 1.01 56.63 -5.70
N GLY A 783 1.89 56.28 -6.63
CA GLY A 783 2.94 57.14 -7.19
C GLY A 783 4.34 56.80 -6.71
N LEU A 784 5.28 57.69 -7.03
CA LEU A 784 6.70 57.54 -6.75
C LEU A 784 7.04 57.88 -5.29
N TRP A 785 7.93 57.10 -4.71
CA TRP A 785 8.49 57.26 -3.37
C TRP A 785 9.99 56.95 -3.37
N TYR A 786 10.71 57.64 -2.51
CA TYR A 786 12.14 57.50 -2.28
C TYR A 786 12.34 56.98 -0.87
N ALA A 787 13.08 55.88 -0.70
CA ALA A 787 13.51 55.45 0.61
C ALA A 787 14.62 56.41 1.08
N THR A 788 14.46 56.95 2.28
CA THR A 788 15.35 58.00 2.83
C THR A 788 16.10 57.50 4.05
N ALA A 789 15.58 56.44 4.66
CA ALA A 789 16.28 55.57 5.58
C ALA A 789 15.55 54.22 5.61
N HIS A 790 16.25 53.16 5.99
CA HIS A 790 15.65 51.86 6.25
C HIS A 790 16.40 51.12 7.36
N SER A 791 15.75 50.14 7.98
CA SER A 791 16.48 49.22 8.87
C SER A 791 17.46 48.39 8.04
N ARG A 792 18.66 48.13 8.59
CA ARG A 792 19.68 47.33 7.90
C ARG A 792 19.11 45.98 7.49
N ASP A 793 19.24 45.65 6.21
CA ASP A 793 18.80 44.36 5.67
C ASP A 793 19.99 43.41 5.46
N VAL A 794 20.03 42.34 6.27
CA VAL A 794 21.05 41.29 6.17
C VAL A 794 20.85 40.42 4.93
N MET A 795 19.62 40.28 4.45
CA MET A 795 19.28 39.42 3.31
C MET A 795 19.49 40.13 1.97
N LEU A 796 19.14 41.42 1.90
CA LEU A 796 19.27 42.24 0.70
C LEU A 796 19.77 43.63 1.10
N PRO A 797 21.09 43.86 1.16
CA PRO A 797 21.65 45.19 1.42
C PRO A 797 21.42 46.11 0.22
N LEU A 798 20.20 46.66 0.15
CA LEU A 798 19.74 47.57 -0.90
C LEU A 798 20.06 49.01 -0.49
N GLN A 799 20.63 49.77 -1.42
CA GLN A 799 20.86 51.21 -1.29
C GLN A 799 20.11 51.94 -2.40
N ASN A 800 19.91 53.24 -2.23
CA ASN A 800 19.22 54.13 -3.17
C ASN A 800 17.87 53.58 -3.65
N THR A 801 17.06 53.12 -2.69
CA THR A 801 15.82 52.42 -3.00
C THR A 801 14.73 53.38 -3.47
N VAL A 802 14.23 53.16 -4.68
CA VAL A 802 13.11 53.90 -5.28
C VAL A 802 11.93 52.96 -5.45
N LEU A 803 10.75 53.40 -4.98
CA LEU A 803 9.52 52.62 -5.01
C LEU A 803 8.45 53.34 -5.82
N VAL A 804 7.65 52.59 -6.57
CA VAL A 804 6.42 53.08 -7.21
C VAL A 804 5.28 52.20 -6.73
N TYR A 805 4.30 52.82 -6.07
CA TYR A 805 3.04 52.18 -5.72
C TYR A 805 2.01 52.47 -6.81
N LYS A 806 1.24 51.47 -7.20
CA LYS A 806 0.16 51.58 -8.19
C LYS A 806 -1.09 50.92 -7.64
N ALA A 807 -2.15 51.68 -7.46
CA ALA A 807 -3.47 51.18 -7.17
C ALA A 807 -3.95 50.26 -8.29
N LEU A 808 -4.55 49.16 -7.89
CA LEU A 808 -5.25 48.20 -8.74
C LEU A 808 -6.72 48.14 -8.27
N PRO A 809 -7.63 47.58 -9.09
CA PRO A 809 -8.99 47.29 -8.65
C PRO A 809 -9.05 46.48 -7.35
N ASP A 810 -10.20 46.50 -6.68
CA ASP A 810 -10.49 45.70 -5.48
C ASP A 810 -9.56 45.96 -4.28
N ASN A 811 -9.19 47.23 -4.06
CA ASN A 811 -8.31 47.64 -2.96
C ASN A 811 -6.97 46.87 -2.95
N GLN A 812 -6.40 46.67 -4.13
CA GLN A 812 -5.08 46.09 -4.31
C GLN A 812 -4.05 47.19 -4.63
N LEU A 813 -2.80 46.93 -4.26
CA LEU A 813 -1.68 47.84 -4.48
C LEU A 813 -0.48 47.05 -5.01
N THR A 814 0.03 47.41 -6.18
CA THR A 814 1.30 46.87 -6.66
C THR A 814 2.44 47.82 -6.30
N MET A 815 3.50 47.28 -5.75
CA MET A 815 4.76 47.98 -5.49
C MET A 815 5.78 47.57 -6.53
N TYR A 816 6.50 48.53 -7.11
CA TYR A 816 7.68 48.28 -7.92
C TYR A 816 8.88 48.91 -7.23
N LEU A 817 9.95 48.16 -7.05
CA LEU A 817 11.12 48.60 -6.30
C LEU A 817 12.37 48.44 -7.16
N THR A 818 13.19 49.47 -7.18
CA THR A 818 14.56 49.41 -7.71
C THR A 818 15.52 49.91 -6.67
N ALA A 819 16.72 49.35 -6.67
CA ALA A 819 17.76 49.71 -5.72
C ALA A 819 19.13 49.43 -6.32
N ILE A 820 20.17 49.94 -5.69
CA ILE A 820 21.57 49.68 -5.98
C ILE A 820 22.04 48.61 -5.01
N ASP A 821 22.66 47.55 -5.54
CA ASP A 821 23.32 46.54 -4.69
C ASP A 821 24.68 47.06 -4.16
N PRO A 822 25.34 46.35 -3.23
CA PRO A 822 26.63 46.79 -2.71
C PRO A 822 27.75 46.92 -3.76
N SER A 823 27.56 46.35 -4.96
CA SER A 823 28.51 46.46 -6.07
C SER A 823 28.29 47.72 -6.93
N GLY A 824 27.25 48.51 -6.63
CA GLY A 824 26.88 49.69 -7.42
C GLY A 824 25.98 49.38 -8.61
N LYS A 825 25.47 48.14 -8.73
CA LYS A 825 24.63 47.72 -9.86
C LYS A 825 23.15 47.95 -9.54
N CYS A 826 22.42 48.47 -10.52
CA CYS A 826 20.98 48.63 -10.41
C CYS A 826 20.23 47.29 -10.47
N LEU A 827 19.55 46.95 -9.38
CA LEU A 827 18.60 45.85 -9.25
C LEU A 827 17.16 46.31 -9.54
N GLY A 828 16.34 45.38 -10.03
CA GLY A 828 14.92 45.58 -10.31
C GLY A 828 14.57 45.89 -11.78
N PRO A 829 13.29 46.24 -12.06
CA PRO A 829 12.23 46.42 -11.06
C PRO A 829 11.82 45.09 -10.40
N MET A 830 11.90 45.04 -9.08
CA MET A 830 11.28 44.00 -8.26
C MET A 830 9.82 44.37 -8.07
N GLN A 831 8.92 43.39 -8.07
CA GLN A 831 7.49 43.63 -7.97
C GLN A 831 6.94 43.05 -6.67
N GLY A 832 6.16 43.81 -5.93
CA GLY A 832 5.32 43.34 -4.84
C GLY A 832 3.85 43.57 -5.17
N ARG A 833 2.96 42.72 -4.67
CA ARG A 833 1.52 42.97 -4.65
C ARG A 833 1.07 43.00 -3.20
N MET A 834 0.21 43.93 -2.86
CA MET A 834 -0.33 44.11 -1.52
C MET A 834 -1.84 44.18 -1.66
N ARG A 835 -2.57 43.60 -0.72
CA ARG A 835 -4.03 43.64 -0.72
C ARG A 835 -4.56 43.79 0.69
N GLN A 836 -5.68 44.50 0.83
CA GLN A 836 -6.47 44.38 2.04
C GLN A 836 -7.06 42.97 2.07
N ARG A 837 -6.83 42.25 3.17
CA ARG A 837 -7.31 40.87 3.29
C ARG A 837 -8.78 40.82 3.71
N CYS A 838 -9.24 41.84 4.43
CA CYS A 838 -10.60 41.93 4.95
C CYS A 838 -11.42 42.86 4.04
N ARG A 839 -12.46 42.32 3.39
CA ARG A 839 -13.36 43.10 2.53
C ARG A 839 -14.30 43.97 3.34
N ASP A 840 -14.92 43.39 4.37
CA ASP A 840 -16.03 44.02 5.10
C ASP A 840 -15.60 44.79 6.35
N ASN A 841 -14.34 44.62 6.79
CA ASN A 841 -13.73 45.40 7.86
C ASN A 841 -12.21 45.50 7.63
N PRO A 842 -11.76 46.30 6.64
CA PRO A 842 -10.35 46.50 6.38
C PRO A 842 -9.72 47.15 7.61
N GLY A 843 -9.05 46.35 8.42
CA GLY A 843 -8.14 46.87 9.43
C GLY A 843 -7.07 47.74 8.78
N PRO A 844 -6.30 48.49 9.58
CA PRO A 844 -5.20 49.31 9.06
C PRO A 844 -4.04 48.48 8.49
N GLU A 845 -4.10 47.15 8.59
CA GLU A 845 -3.09 46.24 8.07
C GLU A 845 -3.35 45.86 6.61
N ILE A 846 -2.30 45.91 5.81
CA ILE A 846 -2.30 45.40 4.44
C ILE A 846 -1.38 44.18 4.41
N MET A 847 -1.82 43.08 3.82
CA MET A 847 -0.95 41.95 3.57
C MET A 847 -0.16 42.20 2.29
N GLY A 848 1.17 42.26 2.40
CA GLY A 848 2.08 42.44 1.28
C GLY A 848 2.73 41.12 0.86
N ARG A 849 2.70 40.82 -0.44
CA ARG A 849 3.48 39.79 -1.11
C ARG A 849 4.61 40.45 -1.89
N LEU A 850 5.85 40.24 -1.49
CA LEU A 850 7.02 40.75 -2.19
C LEU A 850 7.64 39.63 -3.05
N LYS A 851 7.82 39.90 -4.36
CA LYS A 851 8.58 39.02 -5.26
C LYS A 851 10.04 39.43 -5.21
N PHE A 852 10.85 38.61 -4.55
CA PHE A 852 12.29 38.64 -4.70
C PHE A 852 12.70 37.70 -5.86
N PRO A 853 13.87 37.89 -6.49
CA PRO A 853 14.36 36.96 -7.51
C PRO A 853 14.37 35.52 -6.99
N GLY A 854 13.47 34.69 -7.51
CA GLY A 854 13.35 33.27 -7.14
C GLY A 854 12.51 32.96 -5.88
N ILE A 855 12.08 33.95 -5.09
CA ILE A 855 11.35 33.71 -3.83
C ILE A 855 10.20 34.71 -3.68
N TRP A 856 9.00 34.21 -3.41
CA TRP A 856 7.89 35.03 -2.92
C TRP A 856 7.87 35.00 -1.40
N SER A 857 7.93 36.17 -0.77
CA SER A 857 7.75 36.31 0.67
C SER A 857 6.51 37.13 0.93
N TRP A 858 5.64 36.60 1.77
CA TRP A 858 4.54 37.37 2.33
C TRP A 858 5.02 38.00 3.64
N ALA A 859 4.53 39.19 3.94
CA ALA A 859 4.71 39.82 5.23
C ALA A 859 3.52 40.77 5.49
N PRO A 860 3.01 40.85 6.73
CA PRO A 860 2.16 41.94 7.15
C PRO A 860 2.92 43.24 6.89
N TRP A 861 2.27 44.15 6.16
CA TRP A 861 2.75 45.49 5.91
C TRP A 861 1.86 46.48 6.63
N ARG A 862 2.45 47.17 7.59
CA ARG A 862 1.77 48.10 8.49
C ARG A 862 2.31 49.50 8.25
N VAL A 863 1.42 50.44 7.98
CA VAL A 863 1.77 51.85 7.85
C VAL A 863 1.58 52.50 9.21
N VAL A 864 2.68 52.87 9.85
CA VAL A 864 2.66 53.45 11.21
C VAL A 864 2.41 54.95 11.15
N HIS A 865 2.82 55.59 10.05
CA HIS A 865 2.63 57.01 9.80
C HIS A 865 2.44 57.25 8.30
N ALA A 866 1.48 58.11 7.95
CA ALA A 866 1.24 58.54 6.58
C ALA A 866 0.91 60.03 6.50
N ASP A 867 1.78 60.78 5.83
CA ASP A 867 1.46 62.02 5.14
C ASP A 867 1.64 61.74 3.65
N TYR A 868 0.55 61.38 2.96
CA TYR A 868 0.58 60.91 1.57
C TYR A 868 1.25 61.87 0.58
N ASN A 869 1.35 63.15 0.94
CA ASN A 869 1.99 64.19 0.13
C ASN A 869 3.48 64.37 0.42
N ARG A 870 3.99 63.84 1.55
CA ARG A 870 5.35 64.13 2.02
C ARG A 870 6.14 62.90 2.46
N SER A 871 5.58 62.07 3.34
CA SER A 871 6.31 60.99 4.00
C SER A 871 5.45 59.83 4.49
N LEU A 872 6.06 58.65 4.59
CA LEU A 872 5.44 57.43 5.12
C LEU A 872 6.46 56.69 6.00
N ILE A 873 5.98 56.04 7.06
CA ILE A 873 6.73 54.98 7.75
C ILE A 873 6.01 53.67 7.49
N GLY A 874 6.62 52.82 6.66
CA GLY A 874 6.16 51.47 6.40
C GLY A 874 6.97 50.46 7.22
N LEU A 875 6.28 49.53 7.87
CA LEU A 875 6.86 48.41 8.60
C LEU A 875 6.42 47.10 7.94
N SER A 876 7.34 46.18 7.71
CA SER A 876 7.03 44.81 7.34
C SER A 876 7.71 43.83 8.27
N CYS A 877 6.98 42.80 8.70
CA CYS A 877 7.54 41.74 9.54
C CYS A 877 7.55 40.40 8.79
N MET A 878 8.73 39.92 8.41
CA MET A 878 8.88 38.63 7.71
C MET A 878 9.00 37.43 8.65
N ASP A 879 9.37 37.64 9.92
CA ASP A 879 9.55 36.59 10.93
C ASP A 879 8.93 37.04 12.25
N GLU A 880 7.61 36.90 12.35
CA GLU A 880 6.84 37.20 13.56
C GLU A 880 7.01 36.07 14.59
N GLN A 881 7.48 36.43 15.78
CA GLN A 881 7.70 35.54 16.90
C GLN A 881 6.38 35.15 17.57
N PRO A 882 6.36 34.06 18.38
CA PRO A 882 5.13 33.60 19.02
C PRO A 882 4.47 34.60 19.99
N ASP A 883 5.21 35.59 20.48
CA ASP A 883 4.70 36.69 21.32
C ASP A 883 4.14 37.86 20.49
N GLY A 884 4.10 37.72 19.16
CA GLY A 884 3.65 38.69 18.18
C GLY A 884 4.72 39.72 17.79
N SER A 885 5.88 39.75 18.45
CA SER A 885 6.97 40.67 18.10
C SER A 885 7.65 40.24 16.80
N CYS A 886 8.35 41.16 16.13
CA CYS A 886 9.15 40.78 14.96
C CYS A 886 10.58 40.44 15.35
N SER A 887 11.14 39.39 14.77
CA SER A 887 12.58 39.11 14.85
C SER A 887 13.39 40.27 14.28
N ASP A 888 14.52 40.58 14.92
CA ASP A 888 15.45 41.62 14.48
C ASP A 888 15.92 41.42 13.03
N GLN A 889 15.98 40.17 12.56
CA GLN A 889 16.35 39.84 11.18
C GLN A 889 15.15 39.93 10.21
N GLY A 890 13.94 39.68 10.71
CA GLY A 890 12.71 39.66 9.93
C GLY A 890 12.04 41.02 9.76
N ILE A 891 12.38 42.01 10.58
CA ILE A 891 11.77 43.33 10.52
C ILE A 891 12.42 44.23 9.47
N LYS A 892 11.58 44.87 8.64
CA LYS A 892 11.99 45.98 7.76
C LYS A 892 11.17 47.21 8.07
N ILE A 893 11.88 48.32 8.25
CA ILE A 893 11.28 49.64 8.42
C ILE A 893 11.78 50.50 7.28
N HIS A 894 10.88 51.18 6.58
CA HIS A 894 11.21 52.12 5.50
C HIS A 894 10.66 53.50 5.82
N PHE A 895 11.53 54.51 5.78
CA PHE A 895 11.15 55.91 5.76
C PHE A 895 11.05 56.35 4.31
N LEU A 896 9.83 56.48 3.82
CA LEU A 896 9.58 56.91 2.44
C LEU A 896 9.30 58.40 2.40
N SER A 897 9.75 59.07 1.33
CA SER A 897 9.41 60.45 1.03
C SER A 897 9.03 60.62 -0.43
N ARG A 898 8.20 61.63 -0.72
CA ARG A 898 7.91 62.07 -2.10
C ARG A 898 9.09 62.83 -2.72
N GLU A 899 10.01 63.34 -1.88
CA GLU A 899 11.22 64.04 -2.31
C GLU A 899 12.44 63.10 -2.16
N PRO A 900 13.38 63.08 -3.13
CA PRO A 900 14.59 62.26 -3.02
C PRO A 900 15.53 62.73 -1.90
N HIS A 901 15.42 63.99 -1.50
CA HIS A 901 16.28 64.62 -0.49
C HIS A 901 15.42 65.37 0.53
N PRO A 902 14.68 64.67 1.40
CA PRO A 902 13.89 65.35 2.41
C PRO A 902 14.78 66.18 3.32
N GLY A 903 14.32 67.38 3.65
CA GLY A 903 15.00 68.27 4.59
C GLY A 903 15.31 67.57 5.93
N PRO A 904 16.42 67.90 6.61
CA PRO A 904 16.83 67.23 7.85
C PRO A 904 15.73 67.18 8.93
N GLY A 905 14.89 68.22 8.99
CA GLY A 905 13.78 68.28 9.94
C GLY A 905 12.72 67.18 9.74
N LEU A 906 12.44 66.77 8.50
CA LEU A 906 11.52 65.67 8.23
C LEU A 906 12.11 64.34 8.70
N ARG A 907 13.39 64.10 8.44
CA ARG A 907 14.07 62.88 8.89
C ARG A 907 14.10 62.77 10.42
N VAL A 908 14.51 63.83 11.11
CA VAL A 908 14.48 63.88 12.58
C VAL A 908 13.07 63.63 13.11
N HIS A 909 12.04 64.16 12.43
CA HIS A 909 10.65 63.89 12.79
C HIS A 909 10.28 62.40 12.66
N LEU A 910 10.61 61.74 11.53
CA LEU A 910 10.35 60.31 11.32
C LEU A 910 11.11 59.43 12.30
N TYR A 911 12.39 59.74 12.60
CA TYR A 911 13.17 59.06 13.62
C TYR A 911 12.53 59.20 15.01
N ASN A 912 12.12 60.40 15.40
CA ASN A 912 11.46 60.63 16.69
C ASN A 912 10.13 59.86 16.79
N LEU A 913 9.37 59.77 15.70
CA LEU A 913 8.15 58.94 15.65
C LEU A 913 8.48 57.47 15.87
N LEU A 914 9.48 56.93 15.17
CA LEU A 914 9.90 55.54 15.35
C LEU A 914 10.39 55.25 16.78
N THR A 915 11.25 56.13 17.32
CA THR A 915 11.77 56.02 18.69
C THR A 915 10.66 56.09 19.74
N SER A 916 9.61 56.90 19.49
CA SER A 916 8.46 57.02 20.41
C SER A 916 7.65 55.73 20.54
N LEU A 917 7.77 54.79 19.61
CA LEU A 917 7.17 53.45 19.72
C LEU A 917 7.88 52.59 20.78
N GLY A 918 9.12 52.90 21.13
CA GLY A 918 9.91 52.18 22.14
C GLY A 918 10.41 50.78 21.72
N CYS A 919 9.99 50.28 20.56
CA CYS A 919 10.20 48.89 20.13
C CYS A 919 11.41 48.66 19.21
N PHE A 920 11.93 49.71 18.59
CA PHE A 920 12.88 49.60 17.48
C PHE A 920 14.19 50.35 17.73
N ASN A 921 14.44 50.76 18.97
CA ASN A 921 15.59 51.59 19.34
C ASN A 921 16.94 50.87 19.16
N HIS A 922 16.93 49.54 19.15
CA HIS A 922 18.10 48.69 18.94
C HIS A 922 18.38 48.41 17.47
N LEU A 923 17.44 48.69 16.56
CA LEU A 923 17.62 48.43 15.14
C LEU A 923 18.52 49.50 14.51
N PRO A 924 19.63 49.11 13.87
CA PRO A 924 20.43 50.06 13.12
C PRO A 924 19.64 50.52 11.89
N MET A 925 19.37 51.83 11.86
CA MET A 925 18.81 52.50 10.68
C MET A 925 19.94 53.03 9.83
N GLU A 926 19.91 52.72 8.55
CA GLU A 926 20.84 53.24 7.55
C GLU A 926 20.14 54.35 6.79
N ASP A 927 20.79 55.52 6.72
CA ASP A 927 20.31 56.61 5.89
C ASP A 927 20.54 56.25 4.42
N ASP A 928 19.52 56.49 3.61
CA ASP A 928 19.56 56.23 2.17
C ASP A 928 19.59 57.57 1.42
N TYR A 929 20.78 58.03 1.08
CA TYR A 929 20.99 59.32 0.41
C TYR A 929 21.00 59.13 -1.10
N HIS A 930 19.98 59.65 -1.78
CA HIS A 930 19.87 59.65 -3.24
C HIS A 930 20.80 60.64 -3.96
N GLU A 931 22.04 60.80 -3.49
CA GLU A 931 23.09 61.58 -4.14
C GLU A 931 23.89 60.67 -5.10
N GLY A 932 23.46 60.55 -6.37
CA GLY A 932 24.17 59.72 -7.36
C GLY A 932 23.31 59.15 -8.49
N PRO A 933 23.86 58.23 -9.32
CA PRO A 933 23.11 57.55 -10.37
C PRO A 933 21.94 56.75 -9.75
N SER A 934 20.71 57.17 -10.03
CA SER A 934 19.51 56.46 -9.54
C SER A 934 19.11 55.32 -10.49
N CYS A 935 18.57 54.24 -9.92
CA CYS A 935 17.95 53.17 -10.69
C CYS A 935 16.54 53.53 -11.18
N LYS A 936 16.11 54.79 -11.02
CA LYS A 936 14.80 55.30 -11.42
C LYS A 936 14.49 55.04 -12.90
N HIS A 937 15.50 55.08 -13.78
CA HIS A 937 15.33 54.80 -15.20
C HIS A 937 14.69 53.43 -15.48
N LYS A 938 14.89 52.44 -14.59
CA LYS A 938 14.25 51.13 -14.68
C LYS A 938 12.75 51.13 -14.31
N LEU A 939 12.24 52.24 -13.79
CA LEU A 939 10.83 52.46 -13.45
C LEU A 939 10.14 53.43 -14.42
N GLU A 940 10.86 54.05 -15.36
CA GLU A 940 10.31 55.08 -16.24
C GLU A 940 9.18 54.54 -17.12
N ASP A 941 9.31 53.33 -17.66
CA ASP A 941 8.25 52.69 -18.44
C ASP A 941 6.96 52.46 -17.63
N LEU A 942 7.08 52.19 -16.33
CA LEU A 942 5.95 52.00 -15.42
C LEU A 942 5.28 53.33 -15.02
N LEU A 943 6.06 54.42 -14.97
CA LEU A 943 5.57 55.77 -14.71
C LEU A 943 4.90 56.40 -15.94
N LEU A 944 5.33 56.02 -17.14
CA LEU A 944 4.85 56.56 -18.41
C LEU A 944 3.68 55.77 -19.00
N ALA A 945 3.43 54.54 -18.55
CA ALA A 945 2.25 53.78 -18.95
C ALA A 945 0.98 54.60 -18.65
N PRO A 946 0.28 55.12 -19.68
CA PRO A 946 -0.92 55.93 -19.47
C PRO A 946 -1.91 55.08 -18.68
N GLY A 947 -2.44 55.63 -17.59
CA GLY A 947 -3.57 55.01 -16.91
C GLY A 947 -4.63 54.68 -17.95
N ALA A 948 -5.10 53.43 -17.96
CA ALA A 948 -6.34 53.07 -18.62
C ALA A 948 -7.43 53.95 -18.00
N SER A 949 -7.67 55.10 -18.63
CA SER A 949 -8.72 56.02 -18.26
C SER A 949 -10.04 55.33 -18.54
N THR A 950 -10.79 55.01 -17.49
CA THR A 950 -12.26 55.17 -17.41
C THR A 950 -12.98 55.10 -18.75
N SER A 951 -13.29 53.89 -19.25
CA SER A 951 -14.46 53.71 -20.11
C SER A 951 -15.67 53.52 -19.19
N SER A 952 -16.53 54.53 -19.18
CA SER A 952 -17.88 54.54 -18.63
C SER A 952 -18.73 53.37 -19.13
#